data_AF-A0A9P0BB12-F1
#
_entry.id   AF-A0A9P0BB12-F1
#
_cell.length_a   1.000
_cell.length_b   1.000
_cell.length_c   1.000
_cell.angle_alpha   90.00
_cell.angle_beta   90.00
_cell.angle_gamma   90.00
#
_symmetry.space_group_name_H-M   'P 1'
#
loop_
_entity.id
_entity.type
_entity.pdbx_description
1 polymer ?
#
loop_
_entity_poly.entity_id
_entity_poly.type
_entity_poly.pdbx_seq_one_letter_code
_entity_poly.pdbx_strand_id
1 'polypeptide(L)'
;MPCGKLYYAYKNTVAKLRKGNLFPREKKRKLEESKKTLCSHQPSKLTSTRAPSDEKIWLKYHSEPWLIVEEKWNATVNERKAEFKSCDQTNITLLLAEWPAYMKENGQRLIDIDFDSQFTGRINKLHEKWGDFVVKIIPYFKKNIKDKQSLELLKGLQNQDLNIASEKIDVNGSTLVLERNGTPINEDEVLIFLKNDILMLLAKNEQWGPSEQSLGSASTLTVSSVNEITDTSINDMSDGSTLNNSILAEISDNTFMNINAPVIVDANLEYTWAHLDVSWSKIPSNHLSLLESGKKWQNCKPEITEICHTIVHEMRAIKTRIPVAAFKQMANKIVTKYPATFRETDIDGVVIGDGTYFLIRKLIDRNNYLNRPHKRGWENSPTPPKYRKKKMNSVAGCSNWEESASPSEDQSLQEKLKNIKESDEKYYDLLEDTYSDQRIFLNNVESPPTVQDIKKNWPVLLTNSGVKWHFQKVTGVDLNTLKFSMEEKAEKIIKYGIKKKLCDSQYDENKDTEECLKFYGKYFKEDLSKSILVRQDEKRNPGDLPQLIPAPCILETYKEGVISYKVFLEREEIFEDTSFIESFLFCFGLYFVMNLMFPKEAAATLEMIQRFHLKIHPDSGTKSKSASKGKVLTLMKNLTSEFT
;
A
#
# COMPACT_ATOMS: atom_id res chain seq x y z
N MET A 1 2.47 -6.84 20.08
CA MET A 1 1.31 -7.63 19.58
C MET A 1 1.70 -8.27 18.26
N PRO A 2 1.16 -9.45 17.89
CA PRO A 2 1.29 -9.96 16.54
C PRO A 2 0.70 -8.96 15.53
N CYS A 3 1.38 -8.80 14.39
CA CYS A 3 1.01 -7.88 13.31
C CYS A 3 1.46 -8.48 11.97
N GLY A 4 0.73 -8.18 10.89
CA GLY A 4 1.02 -8.74 9.57
C GLY A 4 -0.25 -9.05 8.78
N LYS A 5 -0.12 -9.23 7.45
CA LYS A 5 -1.27 -9.43 6.55
C LYS A 5 -2.09 -10.66 6.94
N LEU A 6 -1.43 -11.78 7.26
CA LEU A 6 -2.07 -13.02 7.69
C LEU A 6 -2.88 -12.83 8.98
N TYR A 7 -2.29 -12.19 9.99
CA TYR A 7 -2.98 -11.88 11.25
C TYR A 7 -4.20 -10.97 11.06
N TYR A 8 -4.09 -9.93 10.23
CA TYR A 8 -5.24 -9.07 9.92
C TYR A 8 -6.31 -9.80 9.10
N ALA A 9 -5.93 -10.65 8.14
CA ALA A 9 -6.87 -11.48 7.39
C ALA A 9 -7.63 -12.45 8.30
N TYR A 10 -6.91 -13.18 9.18
CA TYR A 10 -7.49 -14.05 10.19
C TYR A 10 -8.43 -13.30 11.14
N LYS A 11 -7.97 -12.20 11.76
CA LYS A 11 -8.76 -11.38 12.69
C LYS A 11 -10.04 -10.83 12.04
N ASN A 12 -9.95 -10.35 10.81
CA ASN A 12 -11.11 -9.83 10.07
C ASN A 12 -12.07 -10.95 9.66
N THR A 13 -11.55 -12.13 9.29
CA THR A 13 -12.35 -13.31 8.95
C THR A 13 -13.11 -13.84 10.17
N VAL A 14 -12.43 -14.03 11.31
CA VAL A 14 -13.06 -14.41 12.59
C VAL A 14 -14.12 -13.38 13.03
N ALA A 15 -13.87 -12.09 12.85
CA ALA A 15 -14.86 -11.05 13.14
C ALA A 15 -16.08 -11.09 12.19
N LYS A 16 -15.87 -11.43 10.91
CA LYS A 16 -16.95 -11.61 9.91
C LYS A 16 -17.81 -12.84 10.23
N LEU A 17 -17.18 -13.96 10.61
CA LEU A 17 -17.87 -15.22 10.93
C LEU A 17 -18.64 -15.15 12.25
N ARG A 18 -18.09 -14.49 13.28
CA ARG A 18 -18.80 -14.20 14.54
C ARG A 18 -20.02 -13.29 14.35
N LYS A 19 -20.08 -12.48 13.27
CA LYS A 19 -21.29 -11.73 12.88
C LYS A 19 -22.34 -12.56 12.16
N GLY A 20 -22.00 -13.75 11.67
CA GLY A 20 -22.92 -14.66 10.98
C GLY A 20 -23.38 -15.85 11.83
N ASN A 21 -23.21 -15.80 13.17
CA ASN A 21 -23.46 -16.89 14.13
C ASN A 21 -22.71 -18.22 13.87
N LEU A 22 -21.81 -18.28 12.88
CA LEU A 22 -21.04 -19.49 12.50
C LEU A 22 -19.94 -19.86 13.51
N PHE A 23 -19.68 -19.02 14.52
CA PHE A 23 -18.73 -19.26 15.59
C PHE A 23 -19.39 -18.98 16.94
N PRO A 24 -19.38 -19.94 17.90
CA PRO A 24 -19.84 -19.68 19.26
C PRO A 24 -19.16 -18.46 19.88
N ARG A 25 -19.95 -17.63 20.54
CA ARG A 25 -19.45 -16.50 21.33
C ARG A 25 -18.94 -17.06 22.65
N GLU A 26 -17.63 -17.34 22.73
CA GLU A 26 -16.96 -17.78 23.95
C GLU A 26 -17.42 -16.89 25.12
N LYS A 27 -18.12 -17.48 26.10
CA LYS A 27 -18.43 -16.79 27.35
C LYS A 27 -17.10 -16.36 27.96
N LYS A 28 -16.94 -15.07 28.28
CA LYS A 28 -15.76 -14.60 29.03
C LYS A 28 -15.70 -15.37 30.35
N ARG A 29 -14.81 -16.37 30.45
CA ARG A 29 -14.31 -16.81 31.76
C ARG A 29 -13.75 -15.54 32.42
N LYS A 30 -14.17 -15.25 33.65
CA LYS A 30 -13.40 -14.35 34.51
C LYS A 30 -12.02 -14.98 34.62
N LEU A 31 -10.98 -14.27 34.17
CA LEU A 31 -9.62 -14.63 34.50
C LEU A 31 -9.32 -13.89 35.81
N GLU A 32 -9.14 -14.64 36.88
CA GLU A 32 -8.86 -14.08 38.20
C GLU A 32 -7.45 -13.48 38.25
N GLU A 33 -7.27 -12.44 39.06
CA GLU A 33 -6.05 -11.62 39.07
C GLU A 33 -4.86 -12.33 39.72
N SER A 34 -4.25 -13.25 38.98
CA SER A 34 -2.95 -13.84 39.31
C SER A 34 -1.84 -12.80 39.17
N LYS A 35 -1.67 -11.96 40.21
CA LYS A 35 -0.63 -10.92 40.29
C LYS A 35 0.78 -11.52 40.15
N LYS A 36 1.41 -11.37 38.97
CA LYS A 36 2.86 -11.50 38.78
C LYS A 36 3.40 -10.38 37.90
N THR A 37 3.72 -9.28 38.58
CA THR A 37 4.84 -8.34 38.32
C THR A 37 5.28 -8.17 36.86
N LEU A 38 4.72 -7.17 36.16
CA LEU A 38 5.48 -6.50 35.10
C LEU A 38 6.52 -5.60 35.78
N CYS A 39 7.80 -5.83 35.49
CA CYS A 39 8.88 -5.03 36.06
C CYS A 39 8.92 -3.63 35.41
N SER A 40 8.79 -2.59 36.23
CA SER A 40 8.89 -1.19 35.81
C SER A 40 10.25 -0.91 35.18
N HIS A 41 10.27 -0.40 33.95
CA HIS A 41 11.48 0.09 33.30
C HIS A 41 11.33 1.57 32.96
N GLN A 42 12.00 2.40 33.75
CA GLN A 42 12.37 3.75 33.32
C GLN A 42 13.28 3.67 32.09
N PRO A 43 13.37 4.73 31.26
CA PRO A 43 14.32 4.80 30.16
C PRO A 43 15.75 5.06 30.68
N SER A 44 16.37 4.05 31.29
CA SER A 44 17.78 4.09 31.68
C SER A 44 18.65 4.15 30.42
N LYS A 45 19.32 5.29 30.19
CA LYS A 45 20.47 5.36 29.27
C LYS A 45 21.54 4.37 29.73
N LEU A 46 21.66 3.24 29.03
CA LEU A 46 22.75 2.29 29.22
C LEU A 46 23.17 1.72 27.87
N THR A 47 24.19 2.35 27.30
CA THR A 47 25.08 1.69 26.32
C THR A 47 25.71 0.49 27.02
N SER A 48 25.20 -0.71 26.73
CA SER A 48 25.78 -1.95 27.23
C SER A 48 26.03 -2.88 26.04
N THR A 49 27.26 -2.84 25.54
CA THR A 49 27.89 -3.96 24.83
C THR A 49 28.11 -5.09 25.83
N ARG A 50 27.02 -5.72 26.27
CA ARG A 50 27.07 -6.92 27.10
C ARG A 50 27.75 -8.01 26.28
N ALA A 51 28.77 -8.64 26.84
CA ALA A 51 29.40 -9.79 26.20
C ALA A 51 28.33 -10.87 25.95
N PRO A 52 28.33 -11.54 24.78
CA PRO A 52 27.36 -12.59 24.48
C PRO A 52 27.48 -13.73 25.49
N SER A 53 26.35 -14.34 25.86
CA SER A 53 26.35 -15.49 26.78
C SER A 53 27.24 -16.64 26.29
N ASP A 54 27.80 -17.42 27.22
CA ASP A 54 28.57 -18.63 26.89
C ASP A 54 27.70 -19.63 26.11
N GLU A 55 26.39 -19.67 26.38
CA GLU A 55 25.40 -20.41 25.59
C GLU A 55 25.30 -19.92 24.14
N LYS A 56 25.26 -18.60 23.90
CA LYS A 56 25.27 -18.04 22.54
C LYS A 56 26.58 -18.33 21.83
N ILE A 57 27.71 -18.13 22.49
CA ILE A 57 29.04 -18.45 21.94
C ILE A 57 29.08 -19.93 21.55
N TRP A 58 28.62 -20.83 22.43
CA TRP A 58 28.57 -22.25 22.14
C TRP A 58 27.68 -22.58 20.93
N LEU A 59 26.46 -22.04 20.87
CA LEU A 59 25.50 -22.25 19.77
C LEU A 59 25.95 -21.69 18.40
N LYS A 60 26.93 -20.78 18.39
CA LYS A 60 27.52 -20.24 17.16
C LYS A 60 28.53 -21.21 16.51
N TYR A 61 29.19 -22.05 17.31
CA TYR A 61 30.25 -22.95 16.86
C TYR A 61 29.86 -24.44 16.94
N HIS A 62 28.80 -24.79 17.65
CA HIS A 62 28.33 -26.16 17.85
C HIS A 62 26.87 -26.31 17.39
N SER A 63 26.49 -27.52 17.00
CA SER A 63 25.10 -27.84 16.62
C SER A 63 24.68 -29.26 16.98
N GLU A 64 25.51 -29.97 17.74
CA GLU A 64 25.27 -31.29 18.31
C GLU A 64 26.04 -31.37 19.65
N PRO A 65 25.61 -32.19 20.63
CA PRO A 65 24.40 -33.01 20.64
C PRO A 65 23.10 -32.19 20.68
N TRP A 66 22.09 -32.58 19.92
CA TRP A 66 20.85 -31.80 19.73
C TRP A 66 20.12 -31.46 21.04
N LEU A 67 20.17 -32.31 22.06
CA LEU A 67 19.61 -32.02 23.39
C LEU A 67 20.27 -30.79 24.06
N ILE A 68 21.60 -30.65 23.89
CA ILE A 68 22.36 -29.50 24.41
C ILE A 68 22.08 -28.25 23.56
N VAL A 69 21.80 -28.42 22.26
CA VAL A 69 21.27 -27.34 21.42
C VAL A 69 19.93 -26.86 21.97
N GLU A 70 18.93 -27.74 22.16
CA GLU A 70 17.61 -27.36 22.68
C GLU A 70 17.69 -26.71 24.08
N GLU A 71 18.54 -27.22 24.98
CA GLU A 71 18.79 -26.62 26.30
C GLU A 71 19.35 -25.19 26.20
N LYS A 72 20.48 -25.02 25.52
CA LYS A 72 21.14 -23.71 25.37
C LYS A 72 20.32 -22.75 24.53
N TRP A 73 19.50 -23.26 23.61
CA TRP A 73 18.55 -22.47 22.83
C TRP A 73 17.47 -21.88 23.71
N ASN A 74 16.93 -22.65 24.67
CA ASN A 74 15.98 -22.15 25.67
C ASN A 74 16.60 -21.07 26.57
N ALA A 75 17.85 -21.26 27.03
CA ALA A 75 18.56 -20.25 27.84
C ALA A 75 18.73 -18.91 27.09
N THR A 76 19.07 -18.96 25.79
CA THR A 76 19.36 -17.79 24.94
C THR A 76 18.11 -17.10 24.34
N VAL A 77 16.90 -17.57 24.65
CA VAL A 77 15.61 -17.02 24.16
C VAL A 77 15.52 -15.50 24.31
N ASN A 78 15.98 -14.94 25.43
CA ASN A 78 15.88 -13.50 25.68
C ASN A 78 16.92 -12.68 24.91
N GLU A 79 18.08 -13.26 24.62
CA GLU A 79 19.17 -12.65 23.84
C GLU A 79 18.77 -12.56 22.36
N ARG A 80 18.30 -13.68 21.76
CA ARG A 80 17.66 -13.68 20.44
C ARG A 80 16.51 -12.67 20.34
N LYS A 81 15.61 -12.64 21.34
CA LYS A 81 14.48 -11.70 21.39
C LYS A 81 14.87 -10.23 21.63
N ALA A 82 16.13 -9.93 21.93
CA ALA A 82 16.67 -8.58 21.92
C ALA A 82 17.20 -8.24 20.50
N GLU A 83 18.01 -9.13 19.91
CA GLU A 83 18.56 -8.99 18.55
C GLU A 83 17.46 -8.84 17.48
N PHE A 84 16.38 -9.62 17.59
CA PHE A 84 15.17 -9.50 16.75
C PHE A 84 14.42 -8.16 16.88
N LYS A 85 14.74 -7.32 17.87
CA LYS A 85 14.09 -6.02 18.12
C LYS A 85 15.01 -4.82 17.92
N SER A 86 16.33 -4.99 18.00
CA SER A 86 17.30 -3.90 17.90
C SER A 86 17.61 -3.48 16.46
N CYS A 87 17.26 -4.29 15.46
CA CYS A 87 17.61 -4.05 14.05
C CYS A 87 16.36 -3.96 13.17
N ASP A 88 16.04 -2.76 12.67
CA ASP A 88 14.98 -2.53 11.66
C ASP A 88 15.25 -3.24 10.30
N GLN A 89 16.48 -3.72 10.08
CA GLN A 89 16.89 -4.51 8.93
C GLN A 89 17.83 -5.65 9.33
N THR A 90 17.32 -6.69 10.00
CA THR A 90 18.07 -7.95 10.14
C THR A 90 18.22 -8.61 8.77
N ASN A 91 19.40 -8.52 8.16
CA ASN A 91 19.72 -9.34 6.99
C ASN A 91 19.68 -10.81 7.44
N ILE A 92 18.87 -11.64 6.78
CA ILE A 92 18.68 -13.05 7.13
C ILE A 92 20.01 -13.82 7.12
N THR A 93 20.94 -13.47 6.23
CA THR A 93 22.28 -14.06 6.18
C THR A 93 23.10 -13.76 7.45
N LEU A 94 22.99 -12.55 8.02
CA LEU A 94 23.66 -12.21 9.27
C LEU A 94 23.03 -12.92 10.46
N LEU A 95 21.69 -13.01 10.50
CA LEU A 95 20.98 -13.74 11.55
C LEU A 95 21.39 -15.22 11.57
N LEU A 96 21.46 -15.86 10.40
CA LEU A 96 21.82 -17.28 10.27
C LEU A 96 23.32 -17.52 10.49
N ALA A 97 24.17 -16.50 10.40
CA ALA A 97 25.59 -16.56 10.80
C ALA A 97 25.80 -16.40 12.31
N GLU A 98 24.92 -15.66 13.01
CA GLU A 98 24.91 -15.61 14.49
C GLU A 98 24.21 -16.83 15.12
N TRP A 99 23.23 -17.42 14.44
CA TRP A 99 22.40 -18.52 14.95
C TRP A 99 22.29 -19.69 13.96
N PRO A 100 23.41 -20.37 13.62
CA PRO A 100 23.48 -21.36 12.54
C PRO A 100 22.68 -22.64 12.78
N ALA A 101 22.26 -22.92 14.03
CA ALA A 101 21.42 -24.07 14.36
C ALA A 101 20.04 -24.06 13.65
N TYR A 102 19.56 -22.88 13.20
CA TYR A 102 18.38 -22.78 12.33
C TYR A 102 18.54 -23.49 10.99
N MET A 103 19.78 -23.67 10.50
CA MET A 103 20.10 -24.27 9.19
C MET A 103 20.37 -25.79 9.27
N LYS A 104 19.96 -26.43 10.37
CA LYS A 104 20.09 -27.88 10.59
C LYS A 104 18.75 -28.58 10.35
N GLU A 105 18.79 -29.90 10.16
CA GLU A 105 17.61 -30.72 9.84
C GLU A 105 16.48 -30.58 10.88
N ASN A 106 16.85 -30.51 12.17
CA ASN A 106 15.90 -30.26 13.26
C ASN A 106 15.63 -28.76 13.53
N GLY A 107 16.17 -27.83 12.73
CA GLY A 107 16.12 -26.38 12.93
C GLY A 107 14.71 -25.79 13.04
N GLN A 108 13.69 -26.46 12.49
CA GLN A 108 12.28 -26.11 12.69
C GLN A 108 11.88 -26.14 14.18
N ARG A 109 12.39 -27.12 14.97
CA ARG A 109 12.09 -27.22 16.41
C ARG A 109 12.54 -26.00 17.21
N LEU A 110 13.54 -25.29 16.70
CA LEU A 110 14.07 -24.07 17.31
C LEU A 110 13.11 -22.88 17.12
N ILE A 111 12.40 -22.84 15.98
CA ILE A 111 11.28 -21.91 15.72
C ILE A 111 10.10 -22.26 16.65
N ASP A 112 9.82 -23.55 16.81
CA ASP A 112 8.76 -24.08 17.68
C ASP A 112 8.98 -23.69 19.16
N ILE A 113 10.22 -23.81 19.66
CA ILE A 113 10.64 -23.33 21.00
C ILE A 113 10.51 -21.80 21.11
N ASP A 114 10.95 -21.04 20.11
CA ASP A 114 10.84 -19.57 20.11
C ASP A 114 9.38 -19.08 19.96
N PHE A 115 8.48 -19.91 19.41
CA PHE A 115 7.05 -19.66 19.33
C PHE A 115 6.34 -19.95 20.67
N ASP A 116 6.54 -21.12 21.29
CA ASP A 116 5.86 -21.46 22.54
C ASP A 116 6.37 -20.61 23.73
N SER A 117 7.64 -20.21 23.72
CA SER A 117 8.19 -19.19 24.64
C SER A 117 7.67 -17.76 24.39
N GLN A 118 6.77 -17.55 23.42
CA GLN A 118 5.97 -16.32 23.25
C GLN A 118 4.45 -16.59 23.43
N PHE A 119 4.01 -17.82 23.15
CA PHE A 119 2.61 -18.19 23.01
C PHE A 119 2.31 -19.55 23.64
N THR A 120 2.71 -19.72 24.89
CA THR A 120 2.76 -21.00 25.62
C THR A 120 1.52 -21.87 25.46
N GLY A 121 1.75 -23.14 25.12
CA GLY A 121 0.70 -24.12 24.85
C GLY A 121 -0.19 -23.72 23.67
N ARG A 122 0.36 -23.17 22.58
CA ARG A 122 -0.43 -22.84 21.37
C ARG A 122 0.10 -23.42 20.06
N ILE A 123 1.23 -24.11 20.09
CA ILE A 123 1.90 -24.60 18.89
C ILE A 123 0.98 -25.41 17.96
N ASN A 124 0.29 -26.43 18.48
CA ASN A 124 -0.61 -27.28 17.71
C ASN A 124 -2.00 -26.66 17.47
N LYS A 125 -2.33 -25.51 18.06
CA LYS A 125 -3.70 -24.94 18.04
C LYS A 125 -4.20 -24.43 16.69
N LEU A 126 -3.32 -24.35 15.69
CA LEU A 126 -3.73 -24.19 14.30
C LEU A 126 -4.23 -25.53 13.75
N HIS A 127 -3.40 -26.57 13.80
CA HIS A 127 -3.70 -27.92 13.33
C HIS A 127 -4.96 -28.51 14.00
N GLU A 128 -5.03 -28.47 15.35
CA GLU A 128 -6.19 -28.88 16.16
C GLU A 128 -7.54 -28.29 15.70
N LYS A 129 -7.51 -27.10 15.08
CA LYS A 129 -8.71 -26.32 14.74
C LYS A 129 -8.91 -26.11 13.24
N TRP A 130 -8.01 -26.64 12.41
CA TRP A 130 -8.03 -26.36 10.97
C TRP A 130 -9.18 -27.09 10.26
N GLY A 131 -9.28 -28.41 10.38
CA GLY A 131 -10.40 -29.17 9.80
C GLY A 131 -11.76 -28.67 10.29
N ASP A 132 -11.86 -28.40 11.59
CA ASP A 132 -13.06 -27.87 12.25
C ASP A 132 -13.45 -26.46 11.75
N PHE A 133 -12.49 -25.67 11.25
CA PHE A 133 -12.71 -24.40 10.54
C PHE A 133 -13.06 -24.60 9.06
N VAL A 134 -12.36 -25.50 8.35
CA VAL A 134 -12.55 -25.80 6.92
C VAL A 134 -14.00 -26.24 6.63
N VAL A 135 -14.54 -27.16 7.42
CA VAL A 135 -15.93 -27.61 7.32
C VAL A 135 -16.94 -26.46 7.47
N LYS A 136 -16.63 -25.48 8.33
CA LYS A 136 -17.52 -24.33 8.61
C LYS A 136 -17.37 -23.18 7.61
N ILE A 137 -16.22 -23.05 6.93
CA ILE A 137 -15.94 -21.93 6.02
C ILE A 137 -16.36 -22.21 4.57
N ILE A 138 -16.26 -23.45 4.07
CA ILE A 138 -16.59 -23.80 2.69
C ILE A 138 -18.05 -23.42 2.31
N PRO A 139 -19.09 -23.72 3.12
CA PRO A 139 -20.46 -23.31 2.82
C PRO A 139 -20.63 -21.79 2.77
N TYR A 140 -19.90 -21.06 3.63
CA TYR A 140 -19.90 -19.60 3.62
C TYR A 140 -19.25 -19.04 2.35
N PHE A 141 -18.12 -19.62 1.92
CA PHE A 141 -17.46 -19.25 0.66
C PHE A 141 -18.37 -19.48 -0.55
N LYS A 142 -19.01 -20.66 -0.68
CA LYS A 142 -19.94 -20.96 -1.79
C LYS A 142 -21.06 -19.94 -1.94
N LYS A 143 -21.55 -19.37 -0.83
CA LYS A 143 -22.65 -18.38 -0.82
C LYS A 143 -22.19 -16.94 -1.07
N ASN A 144 -20.91 -16.61 -0.86
CA ASN A 144 -20.43 -15.21 -0.81
C ASN A 144 -19.33 -14.88 -1.82
N ILE A 145 -18.61 -15.87 -2.34
CA ILE A 145 -17.64 -15.69 -3.44
C ILE A 145 -18.44 -15.64 -4.76
N LYS A 146 -18.07 -14.71 -5.65
CA LYS A 146 -18.76 -14.47 -6.94
C LYS A 146 -17.82 -14.28 -8.13
N ASP A 147 -16.51 -14.15 -7.90
CA ASP A 147 -15.53 -14.09 -8.97
C ASP A 147 -15.20 -15.51 -9.48
N LYS A 148 -15.03 -15.62 -10.80
CA LYS A 148 -14.85 -16.92 -11.47
C LYS A 148 -13.65 -17.69 -10.94
N GLN A 149 -12.50 -17.03 -10.76
CA GLN A 149 -11.25 -17.66 -10.34
C GLN A 149 -11.34 -18.27 -8.93
N SER A 150 -11.90 -17.55 -7.95
CA SER A 150 -12.07 -18.11 -6.60
C SER A 150 -13.17 -19.17 -6.53
N LEU A 151 -14.15 -19.15 -7.44
CA LEU A 151 -15.13 -20.23 -7.60
C LEU A 151 -14.52 -21.48 -8.25
N GLU A 152 -13.54 -21.34 -9.15
CA GLU A 152 -12.79 -22.47 -9.72
C GLU A 152 -11.88 -23.12 -8.66
N LEU A 153 -11.13 -22.33 -7.89
CA LEU A 153 -10.37 -22.83 -6.74
C LEU A 153 -11.27 -23.53 -5.69
N LEU A 154 -12.45 -22.96 -5.41
CA LEU A 154 -13.41 -23.57 -4.49
C LEU A 154 -14.08 -24.85 -5.03
N LYS A 155 -13.96 -25.15 -6.34
CA LYS A 155 -14.37 -26.42 -6.94
C LYS A 155 -13.28 -27.49 -6.89
N GLY A 156 -12.00 -27.11 -7.09
CA GLY A 156 -10.87 -28.02 -6.90
C GLY A 156 -10.85 -28.60 -5.48
N LEU A 157 -11.02 -27.72 -4.48
CA LEU A 157 -11.21 -28.04 -3.04
C LEU A 157 -12.46 -28.89 -2.70
N GLN A 158 -13.06 -29.58 -3.67
CA GLN A 158 -14.17 -30.52 -3.51
C GLN A 158 -13.91 -31.89 -4.18
N ASN A 159 -12.65 -32.25 -4.42
CA ASN A 159 -12.22 -33.56 -4.91
C ASN A 159 -12.77 -33.89 -6.31
N GLN A 160 -12.33 -33.19 -7.36
CA GLN A 160 -12.62 -33.64 -8.72
C GLN A 160 -11.92 -34.97 -9.04
N ASP A 161 -10.66 -35.13 -8.65
CA ASP A 161 -9.82 -36.23 -9.13
C ASP A 161 -10.19 -37.60 -8.54
N LEU A 162 -10.66 -37.69 -7.29
CA LEU A 162 -11.18 -38.93 -6.71
C LEU A 162 -12.45 -39.44 -7.44
N ASN A 163 -13.34 -38.54 -7.85
CA ASN A 163 -14.54 -38.91 -8.61
C ASN A 163 -14.17 -39.34 -10.04
N ILE A 164 -13.29 -38.59 -10.71
CA ILE A 164 -12.81 -38.93 -12.06
C ILE A 164 -12.02 -40.25 -12.07
N ALA A 165 -11.25 -40.55 -11.03
CA ALA A 165 -10.57 -41.84 -10.87
C ALA A 165 -11.58 -42.98 -10.65
N SER A 166 -12.57 -42.77 -9.78
CA SER A 166 -13.62 -43.77 -9.52
C SER A 166 -14.46 -44.09 -10.77
N GLU A 167 -14.88 -43.07 -11.53
CA GLU A 167 -15.61 -43.25 -12.80
C GLU A 167 -14.77 -43.93 -13.89
N LYS A 168 -13.44 -43.74 -13.90
CA LYS A 168 -12.54 -44.36 -14.89
C LYS A 168 -12.16 -45.80 -14.60
N ILE A 169 -12.21 -46.21 -13.33
CA ILE A 169 -11.75 -47.52 -12.85
C ILE A 169 -12.94 -48.43 -12.49
N ASP A 170 -14.16 -47.90 -12.47
CA ASP A 170 -15.41 -48.56 -12.03
C ASP A 170 -15.33 -49.11 -10.59
N VAL A 171 -14.60 -48.39 -9.73
CA VAL A 171 -14.38 -48.71 -8.32
C VAL A 171 -14.84 -47.54 -7.45
N ASN A 172 -15.65 -47.84 -6.44
CA ASN A 172 -16.19 -46.85 -5.49
C ASN A 172 -15.12 -46.44 -4.45
N GLY A 173 -14.09 -45.74 -4.94
CA GLY A 173 -12.90 -45.36 -4.20
C GLY A 173 -13.16 -44.28 -3.14
N SER A 174 -12.59 -44.47 -1.96
CA SER A 174 -12.64 -43.51 -0.85
C SER A 174 -11.31 -42.83 -0.55
N THR A 175 -10.19 -43.39 -0.99
CA THR A 175 -8.86 -42.84 -0.70
C THR A 175 -7.87 -43.18 -1.80
N LEU A 176 -7.13 -42.18 -2.29
CA LEU A 176 -6.04 -42.36 -3.25
C LEU A 176 -4.73 -42.43 -2.46
N VAL A 177 -3.88 -43.42 -2.75
CA VAL A 177 -2.59 -43.62 -2.07
C VAL A 177 -1.46 -43.84 -3.07
N LEU A 178 -0.22 -43.56 -2.69
CA LEU A 178 0.96 -44.00 -3.43
C LEU A 178 1.11 -45.53 -3.32
N GLU A 179 1.25 -46.22 -4.47
CA GLU A 179 1.39 -47.68 -4.51
C GLU A 179 2.59 -48.16 -3.68
N ARG A 180 3.74 -47.47 -3.78
CA ARG A 180 5.01 -47.87 -3.16
C ARG A 180 5.03 -47.87 -1.62
N ASN A 181 4.14 -47.14 -0.95
CA ASN A 181 4.25 -46.89 0.50
C ASN A 181 2.95 -46.50 1.22
N GLY A 182 1.80 -46.49 0.55
CA GLY A 182 0.50 -46.20 1.16
C GLY A 182 0.27 -44.76 1.58
N THR A 183 1.16 -43.81 1.25
CA THR A 183 0.96 -42.39 1.60
C THR A 183 -0.34 -41.86 0.96
N PRO A 184 -1.32 -41.37 1.74
CA PRO A 184 -2.59 -40.88 1.20
C PRO A 184 -2.44 -39.51 0.55
N ILE A 185 -3.00 -39.37 -0.65
CA ILE A 185 -3.00 -38.14 -1.43
C ILE A 185 -4.27 -37.35 -1.13
N ASN A 186 -4.13 -36.36 -0.26
CA ASN A 186 -5.25 -35.57 0.29
C ASN A 186 -5.40 -34.17 -0.34
N GLU A 187 -4.48 -33.78 -1.23
CA GLU A 187 -4.40 -32.41 -1.79
C GLU A 187 -3.98 -32.46 -3.27
N ASP A 188 -4.80 -31.91 -4.16
CA ASP A 188 -4.62 -31.95 -5.63
C ASP A 188 -3.28 -31.36 -6.09
N GLU A 189 -2.72 -30.38 -5.37
CA GLU A 189 -1.43 -29.76 -5.69
C GLU A 189 -0.26 -30.76 -5.64
N VAL A 190 -0.38 -31.86 -4.88
CA VAL A 190 0.65 -32.90 -4.76
C VAL A 190 0.77 -33.74 -6.04
N LEU A 191 -0.34 -33.95 -6.77
CA LEU A 191 -0.37 -34.73 -8.01
C LEU A 191 0.55 -34.17 -9.11
N ILE A 192 0.83 -32.86 -9.07
CA ILE A 192 1.74 -32.18 -10.00
C ILE A 192 3.18 -32.71 -9.87
N PHE A 193 3.58 -33.15 -8.67
CA PHE A 193 4.91 -33.67 -8.35
C PHE A 193 5.00 -35.19 -8.50
N LEU A 194 3.88 -35.91 -8.46
CA LEU A 194 3.80 -37.38 -8.51
C LEU A 194 3.54 -37.95 -9.92
N LYS A 195 3.77 -37.17 -10.99
CA LYS A 195 3.44 -37.55 -12.38
C LYS A 195 4.07 -38.85 -12.90
N ASN A 196 5.15 -39.31 -12.26
CA ASN A 196 5.89 -40.52 -12.62
C ASN A 196 5.67 -41.67 -11.62
N ASP A 197 4.86 -41.46 -10.57
CA ASP A 197 4.58 -42.45 -9.54
C ASP A 197 3.21 -43.11 -9.75
N ILE A 198 3.12 -44.40 -9.41
CA ILE A 198 1.86 -45.15 -9.51
C ILE A 198 0.99 -44.85 -8.27
N LEU A 199 -0.28 -44.56 -8.54
CA LEU A 199 -1.30 -44.24 -7.53
C LEU A 199 -2.38 -45.32 -7.53
N MET A 200 -2.74 -45.80 -6.35
CA MET A 200 -3.75 -46.83 -6.12
C MET A 200 -4.98 -46.23 -5.43
N LEU A 201 -6.17 -46.63 -5.87
CA LEU A 201 -7.46 -46.14 -5.35
C LEU A 201 -8.09 -47.22 -4.47
N LEU A 202 -8.18 -46.98 -3.17
CA LEU A 202 -8.74 -47.91 -2.17
C LEU A 202 -10.23 -47.68 -1.97
N ALA A 203 -11.01 -48.76 -1.90
CA ALA A 203 -12.41 -48.76 -1.48
C ALA A 203 -12.55 -48.61 0.05
N LYS A 204 -13.79 -48.34 0.52
CA LYS A 204 -14.10 -47.94 1.91
C LYS A 204 -13.64 -48.88 3.04
N ASN A 205 -13.36 -50.14 2.73
CA ASN A 205 -12.97 -51.16 3.70
C ASN A 205 -11.54 -51.70 3.45
N GLU A 206 -10.83 -51.16 2.47
CA GLU A 206 -9.49 -51.61 2.09
C GLU A 206 -8.42 -50.78 2.80
N GLN A 207 -7.29 -51.41 3.11
CA GLN A 207 -6.11 -50.75 3.68
C GLN A 207 -4.91 -51.09 2.82
N TRP A 208 -4.03 -50.11 2.62
CA TRP A 208 -2.76 -50.36 1.94
C TRP A 208 -1.91 -51.33 2.77
N GLY A 209 -1.39 -52.37 2.13
CA GLY A 209 -0.38 -53.27 2.67
C GLY A 209 0.76 -53.45 1.67
N PRO A 210 1.98 -53.76 2.13
CA PRO A 210 3.10 -54.07 1.24
C PRO A 210 2.80 -55.35 0.45
N SER A 211 2.99 -55.30 -0.86
CA SER A 211 2.70 -56.41 -1.77
C SER A 211 3.79 -57.48 -1.73
N GLU A 212 3.60 -58.51 -0.90
CA GLU A 212 4.28 -59.79 -1.09
C GLU A 212 3.82 -60.46 -2.40
N GLN A 213 4.74 -61.12 -3.10
CA GLN A 213 4.57 -61.53 -4.49
C GLN A 213 3.56 -62.68 -4.64
N SER A 214 2.57 -62.50 -5.53
CA SER A 214 1.86 -63.63 -6.15
C SER A 214 1.47 -63.30 -7.60
N LEU A 215 1.45 -64.32 -8.46
CA LEU A 215 1.25 -64.19 -9.91
C LEU A 215 -0.25 -64.10 -10.23
N GLY A 216 -0.70 -63.15 -11.07
CA GLY A 216 -2.12 -63.11 -11.47
C GLY A 216 -2.61 -61.97 -12.36
N SER A 217 -2.08 -61.82 -13.58
CA SER A 217 -2.76 -61.25 -14.77
C SER A 217 -3.38 -59.83 -14.76
N ALA A 218 -2.99 -59.03 -15.78
CA ALA A 218 -3.71 -57.89 -16.37
C ALA A 218 -3.88 -56.61 -15.51
N SER A 219 -3.65 -55.39 -16.03
CA SER A 219 -3.08 -54.96 -17.32
C SER A 219 -2.44 -53.58 -17.18
N THR A 220 -1.16 -53.44 -17.53
CA THR A 220 -0.44 -52.14 -17.51
C THR A 220 -0.20 -51.66 -18.94
N LEU A 221 -0.61 -50.43 -19.25
CA LEU A 221 -0.23 -49.74 -20.50
C LEU A 221 0.50 -48.45 -20.15
N THR A 222 1.82 -48.46 -20.35
CA THR A 222 2.70 -47.31 -20.21
C THR A 222 2.70 -46.47 -21.49
N VAL A 223 2.85 -45.16 -21.36
CA VAL A 223 3.19 -44.26 -22.49
C VAL A 223 4.39 -43.41 -22.08
N SER A 224 5.57 -43.85 -22.52
CA SER A 224 6.84 -43.12 -22.40
C SER A 224 7.23 -42.47 -23.72
N SER A 225 8.05 -41.42 -23.67
CA SER A 225 8.33 -40.55 -24.82
C SER A 225 9.46 -41.06 -25.73
N VAL A 226 9.20 -40.96 -27.05
CA VAL A 226 10.13 -40.45 -28.10
C VAL A 226 11.49 -41.16 -28.27
N ASN A 227 11.69 -41.90 -29.38
CA ASN A 227 12.60 -41.47 -30.47
C ASN A 227 12.53 -42.29 -31.78
N GLU A 228 12.50 -41.56 -32.91
CA GLU A 228 13.27 -41.73 -34.17
C GLU A 228 13.19 -42.97 -35.12
N ILE A 229 13.57 -42.69 -36.40
CA ILE A 229 14.12 -43.56 -37.49
C ILE A 229 13.15 -44.34 -38.45
N THR A 230 13.18 -43.89 -39.73
CA THR A 230 12.92 -44.55 -41.07
C THR A 230 11.62 -45.38 -41.31
N ASP A 231 11.12 -45.63 -42.53
CA ASP A 231 11.40 -45.30 -43.95
C ASP A 231 10.07 -45.41 -44.77
N THR A 232 9.89 -45.34 -46.10
CA THR A 232 10.73 -45.23 -47.33
C THR A 232 9.91 -44.57 -48.48
N SER A 233 10.59 -44.14 -49.57
CA SER A 233 10.15 -43.99 -51.00
C SER A 233 10.40 -42.59 -51.58
N ILE A 234 11.45 -42.32 -52.38
CA ILE A 234 11.76 -42.73 -53.78
C ILE A 234 11.43 -41.60 -54.79
N ASN A 235 12.46 -41.24 -55.58
CA ASN A 235 12.51 -40.32 -56.75
C ASN A 235 12.20 -38.82 -56.51
N ASP A 236 12.77 -37.87 -57.27
CA ASP A 236 13.67 -37.99 -58.45
C ASP A 236 14.76 -36.89 -58.52
N MET A 237 15.73 -37.05 -59.45
CA MET A 237 16.88 -36.15 -59.66
C MET A 237 16.71 -35.20 -60.87
N SER A 238 17.09 -33.92 -60.73
CA SER A 238 17.48 -33.07 -61.88
C SER A 238 18.28 -31.82 -61.47
N ASP A 239 19.34 -31.50 -62.22
CA ASP A 239 20.18 -30.30 -62.11
C ASP A 239 19.45 -28.96 -62.36
N GLY A 240 20.12 -27.83 -62.03
CA GLY A 240 20.09 -26.67 -62.95
C GLY A 240 20.10 -25.23 -62.42
N SER A 241 21.29 -24.73 -62.04
CA SER A 241 21.76 -23.34 -62.26
C SER A 241 21.08 -22.11 -61.58
N THR A 242 21.93 -21.23 -61.00
CA THR A 242 21.94 -19.73 -61.01
C THR A 242 20.63 -18.92 -60.83
N LEU A 243 20.58 -17.76 -60.13
CA LEU A 243 21.62 -16.73 -59.90
C LEU A 243 21.27 -15.81 -58.69
N ASN A 244 22.27 -15.23 -58.01
CA ASN A 244 22.31 -13.95 -57.25
C ASN A 244 21.08 -13.46 -56.41
N ASN A 245 21.19 -13.17 -55.10
CA ASN A 245 21.94 -12.01 -54.55
C ASN A 245 22.02 -11.99 -53.00
N SER A 246 23.09 -11.35 -52.46
CA SER A 246 23.28 -10.74 -51.11
C SER A 246 22.73 -11.45 -49.84
N ILE A 247 23.55 -11.92 -48.87
CA ILE A 247 24.46 -11.19 -47.93
C ILE A 247 23.66 -10.27 -46.98
N LEU A 248 23.64 -10.37 -45.63
CA LEU A 248 24.43 -11.08 -44.57
C LEU A 248 23.52 -12.04 -43.76
N ALA A 249 23.95 -13.10 -43.06
CA ALA A 249 25.15 -13.33 -42.21
C ALA A 249 25.12 -12.66 -40.81
N GLU A 250 24.14 -13.10 -40.00
CA GLU A 250 24.22 -13.61 -38.61
C GLU A 250 25.48 -13.44 -37.71
N ILE A 251 25.23 -13.51 -36.38
CA ILE A 251 26.11 -13.95 -35.26
C ILE A 251 26.91 -12.90 -34.41
N SER A 252 26.87 -13.16 -33.09
CA SER A 252 27.78 -12.79 -31.98
C SER A 252 27.67 -11.45 -31.20
N ASP A 253 27.35 -11.62 -29.91
CA ASP A 253 28.06 -11.15 -28.71
C ASP A 253 28.11 -9.67 -28.25
N ASN A 254 27.34 -9.44 -27.18
CA ASN A 254 27.83 -8.99 -25.88
C ASN A 254 29.01 -7.99 -25.84
N THR A 255 28.72 -6.71 -25.57
CA THR A 255 29.64 -5.82 -24.85
C THR A 255 28.87 -5.00 -23.83
N PHE A 256 29.26 -5.09 -22.56
CA PHE A 256 28.61 -4.41 -21.45
C PHE A 256 29.40 -3.16 -21.06
N MET A 257 29.10 -2.04 -21.71
CA MET A 257 29.60 -0.70 -21.37
C MET A 257 28.49 0.32 -21.65
N ASN A 258 28.34 1.49 -21.01
CA ASN A 258 28.71 2.05 -19.71
C ASN A 258 28.28 3.53 -19.85
N ILE A 259 27.35 4.00 -19.01
CA ILE A 259 27.06 5.39 -18.59
C ILE A 259 27.20 6.55 -19.62
N ASN A 260 26.13 7.36 -19.71
CA ASN A 260 26.06 8.74 -20.24
C ASN A 260 26.48 8.99 -21.70
N ALA A 261 25.49 8.95 -22.60
CA ALA A 261 25.46 9.78 -23.81
C ALA A 261 24.18 10.64 -23.79
N PRO A 262 24.20 11.89 -24.30
CA PRO A 262 22.99 12.70 -24.41
C PRO A 262 22.02 12.06 -25.42
N VAL A 263 20.73 12.01 -25.07
CA VAL A 263 19.70 11.58 -26.03
C VAL A 263 19.56 12.66 -27.09
N ILE A 264 20.16 12.43 -28.25
CA ILE A 264 19.93 13.24 -29.45
C ILE A 264 18.42 13.20 -29.73
N VAL A 265 17.80 14.39 -29.77
CA VAL A 265 16.39 14.52 -30.09
C VAL A 265 16.21 14.25 -31.59
N ASP A 266 15.72 13.06 -31.93
CA ASP A 266 15.30 12.73 -33.29
C ASP A 266 14.13 13.63 -33.70
N ALA A 267 14.44 14.66 -34.48
CA ALA A 267 13.50 15.71 -34.89
C ALA A 267 12.35 15.20 -35.79
N ASN A 268 12.42 13.95 -36.27
CA ASN A 268 11.40 13.36 -37.13
C ASN A 268 10.11 12.95 -36.38
N LEU A 269 10.09 13.01 -35.04
CA LEU A 269 8.98 12.48 -34.24
C LEU A 269 7.69 13.32 -34.27
N GLU A 270 7.74 14.62 -34.57
CA GLU A 270 6.54 15.48 -34.59
C GLU A 270 5.70 15.29 -35.86
N TYR A 271 6.35 15.03 -37.00
CA TYR A 271 5.68 14.84 -38.29
C TYR A 271 4.70 13.66 -38.30
N THR A 272 4.95 12.61 -37.50
CA THR A 272 4.10 11.41 -37.48
C THR A 272 2.73 11.63 -36.81
N TRP A 273 2.59 12.66 -35.97
CA TRP A 273 1.34 12.93 -35.22
C TRP A 273 0.56 14.11 -35.79
N ALA A 274 1.22 15.09 -36.43
CA ALA A 274 0.58 16.27 -37.00
C ALA A 274 -0.56 15.94 -38.00
N HIS A 275 -0.39 14.88 -38.79
CA HIS A 275 -1.37 14.42 -39.77
C HIS A 275 -2.41 13.42 -39.23
N LEU A 276 -2.30 12.99 -37.96
CA LEU A 276 -3.23 12.01 -37.40
C LEU A 276 -4.59 12.66 -37.09
N ASP A 277 -5.65 12.19 -37.74
CA ASP A 277 -7.04 12.59 -37.47
C ASP A 277 -7.83 11.49 -36.75
N VAL A 278 -9.00 11.84 -36.22
CA VAL A 278 -9.90 10.87 -35.58
C VAL A 278 -10.58 10.04 -36.68
N SER A 279 -10.43 8.72 -36.70
CA SER A 279 -11.18 7.87 -37.64
C SER A 279 -12.66 7.78 -37.25
N TRP A 280 -13.44 8.83 -37.50
CA TRP A 280 -14.86 8.90 -37.09
C TRP A 280 -15.67 7.67 -37.57
N SER A 281 -15.33 7.09 -38.72
CA SER A 281 -15.93 5.87 -39.28
C SER A 281 -15.73 4.59 -38.46
N LYS A 282 -14.79 4.55 -37.52
CA LYS A 282 -14.57 3.41 -36.60
C LYS A 282 -15.29 3.57 -35.26
N ILE A 283 -15.86 4.75 -34.98
CA ILE A 283 -16.65 4.99 -33.77
C ILE A 283 -18.10 4.56 -34.06
N PRO A 284 -18.73 3.73 -33.19
CA PRO A 284 -20.10 3.28 -33.38
C PRO A 284 -21.10 4.43 -33.60
N SER A 285 -22.00 4.30 -34.57
CA SER A 285 -22.93 5.36 -34.99
C SER A 285 -23.88 5.82 -33.86
N ASN A 286 -24.22 4.93 -32.93
CA ASN A 286 -24.98 5.25 -31.71
C ASN A 286 -24.18 6.12 -30.72
N HIS A 287 -22.84 6.08 -30.75
CA HIS A 287 -21.99 6.97 -29.97
C HIS A 287 -21.75 8.31 -30.69
N LEU A 288 -21.65 8.33 -32.02
CA LEU A 288 -21.58 9.56 -32.81
C LEU A 288 -22.85 10.41 -32.65
N SER A 289 -24.03 9.81 -32.88
CA SER A 289 -25.32 10.48 -32.67
C SER A 289 -25.52 10.99 -31.23
N LEU A 290 -24.87 10.36 -30.25
CA LEU A 290 -24.88 10.83 -28.86
C LEU A 290 -24.00 12.07 -28.66
N LEU A 291 -22.82 12.14 -29.29
CA LEU A 291 -21.99 13.36 -29.33
C LEU A 291 -22.70 14.51 -30.07
N GLU A 292 -23.39 14.20 -31.16
CA GLU A 292 -24.17 15.14 -31.99
C GLU A 292 -25.41 15.67 -31.26
N SER A 293 -26.01 14.87 -30.37
CA SER A 293 -27.16 15.29 -29.55
C SER A 293 -26.86 16.39 -28.50
N GLY A 294 -25.60 16.83 -28.37
CA GLY A 294 -25.19 17.87 -27.42
C GLY A 294 -25.29 17.48 -25.94
N LYS A 295 -25.66 16.23 -25.63
CA LYS A 295 -25.82 15.73 -24.25
C LYS A 295 -24.47 15.78 -23.52
N LYS A 296 -24.43 16.57 -22.45
CA LYS A 296 -23.26 16.78 -21.59
C LYS A 296 -22.55 15.47 -21.22
N TRP A 297 -21.23 15.42 -21.42
CA TRP A 297 -20.38 14.23 -21.28
C TRP A 297 -20.53 13.53 -19.92
N GLN A 298 -20.89 14.29 -18.88
CA GLN A 298 -21.13 13.78 -17.53
C GLN A 298 -22.29 12.77 -17.48
N ASN A 299 -23.21 12.77 -18.45
CA ASN A 299 -24.38 11.90 -18.50
C ASN A 299 -24.21 10.69 -19.44
N CYS A 300 -23.21 10.69 -20.33
CA CYS A 300 -22.87 9.63 -21.29
C CYS A 300 -21.45 9.05 -21.06
N LYS A 301 -21.06 8.91 -19.78
CA LYS A 301 -19.72 8.46 -19.39
C LYS A 301 -19.31 7.08 -19.97
N PRO A 302 -20.18 6.06 -20.10
CA PRO A 302 -19.82 4.80 -20.75
C PRO A 302 -19.42 4.98 -22.21
N GLU A 303 -20.25 5.67 -23.00
CA GLU A 303 -20.09 5.84 -24.44
C GLU A 303 -18.86 6.69 -24.76
N ILE A 304 -18.67 7.78 -24.01
CA ILE A 304 -17.44 8.60 -24.03
C ILE A 304 -16.19 7.77 -23.69
N THR A 305 -16.31 6.77 -22.81
CA THR A 305 -15.17 5.90 -22.46
C THR A 305 -14.81 4.96 -23.62
N GLU A 306 -15.79 4.40 -24.33
CA GLU A 306 -15.53 3.56 -25.51
C GLU A 306 -15.07 4.35 -26.74
N ILE A 307 -15.51 5.60 -26.90
CA ILE A 307 -14.91 6.55 -27.86
C ILE A 307 -13.41 6.72 -27.55
N CYS A 308 -13.05 7.00 -26.28
CA CYS A 308 -11.65 7.10 -25.87
C CYS A 308 -10.88 5.77 -26.05
N HIS A 309 -11.52 4.61 -25.87
CA HIS A 309 -10.89 3.31 -26.12
C HIS A 309 -10.53 3.11 -27.60
N THR A 310 -11.45 3.44 -28.50
CA THR A 310 -11.28 3.32 -29.96
C THR A 310 -10.14 4.23 -30.44
N ILE A 311 -10.18 5.50 -30.03
CA ILE A 311 -9.16 6.49 -30.41
C ILE A 311 -7.77 6.11 -29.88
N VAL A 312 -7.66 5.64 -28.63
CA VAL A 312 -6.35 5.16 -28.10
C VAL A 312 -5.88 3.89 -28.82
N HIS A 313 -6.78 3.02 -29.29
CA HIS A 313 -6.38 1.86 -30.09
C HIS A 313 -5.75 2.29 -31.42
N GLU A 314 -6.31 3.29 -32.09
CA GLU A 314 -5.75 3.86 -33.33
C GLU A 314 -4.40 4.55 -33.09
N MET A 315 -4.28 5.41 -32.07
CA MET A 315 -2.99 6.04 -31.75
C MET A 315 -1.91 5.00 -31.41
N ARG A 316 -2.29 3.87 -30.78
CA ARG A 316 -1.38 2.77 -30.46
C ARG A 316 -0.91 1.95 -31.66
N ALA A 317 -1.62 2.01 -32.79
CA ALA A 317 -1.17 1.38 -34.04
C ALA A 317 0.09 2.07 -34.61
N ILE A 318 0.35 3.33 -34.23
CA ILE A 318 1.58 4.05 -34.57
C ILE A 318 2.68 3.70 -33.55
N LYS A 319 2.48 4.02 -32.26
CA LYS A 319 3.42 3.70 -31.17
C LYS A 319 2.67 3.42 -29.87
N THR A 320 3.07 2.41 -29.11
CA THR A 320 2.46 2.08 -27.80
C THR A 320 2.75 3.14 -26.73
N ARG A 321 3.96 3.72 -26.75
CA ARG A 321 4.33 4.90 -25.95
C ARG A 321 4.06 6.18 -26.76
N ILE A 322 2.91 6.77 -26.51
CA ILE A 322 2.39 7.96 -27.21
C ILE A 322 2.82 9.22 -26.44
N PRO A 323 3.36 10.27 -27.09
CA PRO A 323 3.73 11.52 -26.42
C PRO A 323 2.50 12.35 -26.01
N VAL A 324 2.62 13.13 -24.94
CA VAL A 324 1.52 13.97 -24.40
C VAL A 324 1.00 14.98 -25.42
N ALA A 325 1.87 15.49 -26.32
CA ALA A 325 1.47 16.39 -27.40
C ALA A 325 0.42 15.78 -28.34
N ALA A 326 0.56 14.50 -28.72
CA ALA A 326 -0.40 13.81 -29.57
C ALA A 326 -1.76 13.64 -28.86
N PHE A 327 -1.79 13.39 -27.55
CA PHE A 327 -3.03 13.37 -26.78
C PHE A 327 -3.71 14.74 -26.68
N LYS A 328 -2.93 15.83 -26.59
CA LYS A 328 -3.45 17.21 -26.66
C LYS A 328 -4.10 17.48 -28.02
N GLN A 329 -3.39 17.22 -29.12
CA GLN A 329 -3.90 17.38 -30.48
C GLN A 329 -5.20 16.58 -30.70
N MET A 330 -5.21 15.32 -30.26
CA MET A 330 -6.37 14.42 -30.39
C MET A 330 -7.57 14.90 -29.55
N ALA A 331 -7.35 15.32 -28.31
CA ALA A 331 -8.42 15.87 -27.46
C ALA A 331 -9.01 17.16 -28.05
N ASN A 332 -8.17 18.10 -28.51
CA ASN A 332 -8.61 19.33 -29.16
C ASN A 332 -9.53 19.04 -30.36
N LYS A 333 -9.15 18.09 -31.24
CA LYS A 333 -9.97 17.70 -32.40
C LYS A 333 -11.35 17.19 -32.01
N ILE A 334 -11.46 16.44 -30.90
CA ILE A 334 -12.75 15.94 -30.38
C ILE A 334 -13.60 17.10 -29.82
N VAL A 335 -13.01 18.00 -29.03
CA VAL A 335 -13.71 19.15 -28.43
C VAL A 335 -14.19 20.14 -29.48
N THR A 336 -13.33 20.50 -30.44
CA THR A 336 -13.67 21.42 -31.54
C THR A 336 -14.83 20.88 -32.39
N LYS A 337 -14.96 19.56 -32.56
CA LYS A 337 -16.07 18.95 -33.31
C LYS A 337 -17.37 18.87 -32.51
N TYR A 338 -17.31 18.66 -31.18
CA TYR A 338 -18.49 18.46 -30.33
C TYR A 338 -18.53 19.38 -29.10
N PRO A 339 -18.41 20.71 -29.26
CA PRO A 339 -18.25 21.63 -28.13
C PRO A 339 -19.47 21.64 -27.19
N ALA A 340 -20.70 21.46 -27.70
CA ALA A 340 -21.90 21.40 -26.85
C ALA A 340 -21.82 20.30 -25.77
N THR A 341 -21.30 19.14 -26.16
CA THR A 341 -21.17 17.92 -25.33
C THR A 341 -20.03 18.02 -24.31
N PHE A 342 -18.89 18.63 -24.68
CA PHE A 342 -17.70 18.68 -23.84
C PHE A 342 -17.55 19.96 -22.99
N ARG A 343 -18.03 21.11 -23.48
CA ARG A 343 -17.91 22.41 -22.79
C ARG A 343 -18.56 22.36 -21.41
N GLU A 344 -17.79 22.73 -20.40
CA GLU A 344 -18.19 22.74 -19.00
C GLU A 344 -18.69 24.14 -18.63
N THR A 345 -19.91 24.20 -18.11
CA THR A 345 -20.59 25.43 -17.70
C THR A 345 -21.07 25.27 -16.27
N ASP A 346 -20.96 26.32 -15.48
CA ASP A 346 -21.48 26.37 -14.11
C ASP A 346 -23.02 26.42 -14.08
N ILE A 347 -23.59 26.37 -12.87
CA ILE A 347 -25.02 26.54 -12.62
C ILE A 347 -25.54 27.89 -13.15
N ASP A 348 -24.71 28.93 -13.14
CA ASP A 348 -25.00 30.27 -13.68
C ASP A 348 -24.69 30.40 -15.18
N GLY A 349 -24.38 29.30 -15.88
CA GLY A 349 -24.09 29.26 -17.32
C GLY A 349 -22.69 29.73 -17.73
N VAL A 350 -21.91 30.28 -16.79
CA VAL A 350 -20.50 30.69 -17.02
C VAL A 350 -19.64 29.51 -17.46
N VAL A 351 -18.79 29.69 -18.47
CA VAL A 351 -17.95 28.62 -19.03
C VAL A 351 -16.74 28.38 -18.13
N ILE A 352 -16.75 27.26 -17.40
CA ILE A 352 -15.63 26.81 -16.55
C ILE A 352 -14.50 26.21 -17.41
N GLY A 353 -14.85 25.56 -18.52
CA GLY A 353 -13.88 24.89 -19.38
C GLY A 353 -14.44 24.41 -20.72
N ASP A 354 -13.56 23.95 -21.60
CA ASP A 354 -13.88 23.40 -22.92
C ASP A 354 -14.09 21.86 -22.91
N GLY A 355 -13.63 21.18 -21.84
CA GLY A 355 -13.63 19.72 -21.70
C GLY A 355 -12.35 19.03 -22.21
N THR A 356 -11.39 19.79 -22.74
CA THR A 356 -10.13 19.26 -23.31
C THR A 356 -9.29 18.54 -22.27
N TYR A 357 -9.13 19.12 -21.07
CA TYR A 357 -8.37 18.50 -19.96
C TYR A 357 -8.91 17.11 -19.59
N PHE A 358 -10.24 16.96 -19.51
CA PHE A 358 -10.89 15.68 -19.21
C PHE A 358 -10.57 14.61 -20.27
N LEU A 359 -10.67 14.97 -21.55
CA LEU A 359 -10.35 14.07 -22.66
C LEU A 359 -8.86 13.68 -22.70
N ILE A 360 -7.94 14.63 -22.53
CA ILE A 360 -6.50 14.35 -22.43
C ILE A 360 -6.24 13.29 -21.35
N ARG A 361 -6.81 13.47 -20.14
CA ARG A 361 -6.59 12.53 -19.03
C ARG A 361 -7.22 11.17 -19.30
N LYS A 362 -8.42 11.11 -19.90
CA LYS A 362 -9.08 9.87 -20.35
C LYS A 362 -8.23 9.05 -21.33
N LEU A 363 -7.67 9.70 -22.35
CA LEU A 363 -6.83 9.04 -23.36
C LEU A 363 -5.51 8.54 -22.75
N ILE A 364 -4.85 9.36 -21.92
CA ILE A 364 -3.62 9.00 -21.21
C ILE A 364 -3.84 7.82 -20.25
N ASP A 365 -4.88 7.85 -19.42
CA ASP A 365 -5.16 6.79 -18.45
C ASP A 365 -5.46 5.45 -19.14
N ARG A 366 -6.16 5.46 -20.30
CA ARG A 366 -6.37 4.26 -21.13
C ARG A 366 -5.06 3.75 -21.74
N ASN A 367 -4.20 4.62 -22.26
CA ASN A 367 -2.92 4.16 -22.82
C ASN A 367 -1.99 3.60 -21.73
N ASN A 368 -1.98 4.21 -20.53
CA ASN A 368 -1.25 3.71 -19.38
C ASN A 368 -1.78 2.36 -18.88
N TYR A 369 -3.10 2.13 -18.96
CA TYR A 369 -3.69 0.82 -18.70
C TYR A 369 -3.23 -0.24 -19.72
N LEU A 370 -3.22 0.09 -21.01
CA LEU A 370 -2.79 -0.81 -22.09
C LEU A 370 -1.26 -0.97 -22.21
N ASN A 371 -0.47 -0.11 -21.55
CA ASN A 371 0.98 -0.26 -21.38
C ASN A 371 1.36 -0.99 -20.09
N ARG A 372 0.38 -1.46 -19.32
CA ARG A 372 0.63 -2.18 -18.07
C ARG A 372 0.95 -3.65 -18.39
N PRO A 373 2.12 -4.17 -17.99
CA PRO A 373 2.44 -5.58 -18.20
C PRO A 373 1.44 -6.47 -17.46
N HIS A 374 0.86 -7.42 -18.19
CA HIS A 374 -0.04 -8.44 -17.63
C HIS A 374 0.77 -9.44 -16.78
N LYS A 375 0.18 -9.94 -15.70
CA LYS A 375 0.87 -10.77 -14.69
C LYS A 375 1.11 -12.23 -15.13
N ARG A 376 1.75 -12.46 -16.27
CA ARG A 376 2.32 -13.75 -16.66
C ARG A 376 3.68 -13.48 -17.28
N GLY A 377 4.75 -14.00 -16.65
CA GLY A 377 6.14 -13.61 -16.93
C GLY A 377 6.58 -12.32 -16.23
N TRP A 378 6.88 -12.39 -14.93
CA TRP A 378 7.63 -11.35 -14.21
C TRP A 378 8.56 -12.02 -13.20
N GLU A 379 9.78 -12.29 -13.63
CA GLU A 379 10.90 -12.65 -12.76
C GLU A 379 12.10 -11.74 -13.10
N ASN A 380 12.48 -11.67 -14.37
CA ASN A 380 13.60 -10.85 -14.83
C ASN A 380 13.20 -9.41 -15.21
N SER A 381 13.10 -8.54 -14.20
CA SER A 381 13.11 -7.08 -14.40
C SER A 381 13.88 -6.39 -13.27
N PRO A 382 14.77 -5.41 -13.55
CA PRO A 382 15.40 -4.62 -12.50
C PRO A 382 14.35 -3.76 -11.79
N THR A 383 14.13 -3.99 -10.49
CA THR A 383 13.20 -3.17 -9.68
C THR A 383 13.80 -1.79 -9.43
N PRO A 384 13.11 -0.70 -9.77
CA PRO A 384 12.62 0.17 -8.68
C PRO A 384 11.34 0.98 -9.00
N PRO A 385 10.21 0.71 -8.30
CA PRO A 385 9.13 1.70 -8.22
C PRO A 385 8.59 1.99 -6.80
N LYS A 386 8.99 1.22 -5.76
CA LYS A 386 8.51 1.44 -4.37
C LYS A 386 8.90 2.83 -3.85
N TYR A 387 10.14 3.26 -4.10
CA TYR A 387 10.65 4.57 -3.67
C TYR A 387 9.92 5.74 -4.32
N ARG A 388 9.83 5.78 -5.66
CA ARG A 388 9.07 6.81 -6.41
C ARG A 388 7.64 6.94 -5.88
N LYS A 389 6.94 5.82 -5.63
CA LYS A 389 5.58 5.85 -5.07
C LYS A 389 5.52 6.33 -3.61
N LYS A 390 6.55 6.10 -2.78
CA LYS A 390 6.67 6.71 -1.45
C LYS A 390 6.82 8.24 -1.59
N LYS A 391 7.79 8.70 -2.41
CA LYS A 391 8.08 10.13 -2.66
C LYS A 391 6.85 10.90 -3.14
N MET A 392 6.15 10.40 -4.16
CA MET A 392 4.90 10.98 -4.69
C MET A 392 3.75 11.04 -3.68
N ASN A 393 3.73 10.18 -2.66
CA ASN A 393 2.68 10.18 -1.64
C ASN A 393 2.98 11.19 -0.52
N SER A 394 4.24 11.30 -0.08
CA SER A 394 4.68 12.31 0.91
C SER A 394 4.41 13.74 0.47
N VAL A 395 4.49 14.03 -0.83
CA VAL A 395 4.38 15.37 -1.41
C VAL A 395 2.99 15.66 -2.01
N ALA A 396 2.03 14.76 -1.79
CA ALA A 396 0.73 14.82 -2.47
C ALA A 396 -0.11 16.02 -2.02
N GLY A 397 -0.25 17.00 -2.91
CA GLY A 397 -0.90 18.29 -2.65
C GLY A 397 0.07 19.45 -2.46
N CYS A 398 1.36 19.23 -2.67
CA CYS A 398 2.35 20.27 -2.85
C CYS A 398 2.68 20.39 -4.34
N SER A 399 2.68 21.61 -4.90
CA SER A 399 3.13 21.89 -6.27
C SER A 399 4.63 22.17 -6.33
N ASN A 400 5.16 22.95 -5.39
CA ASN A 400 6.51 23.55 -5.44
C ASN A 400 7.46 22.92 -4.39
N TRP A 401 7.40 21.60 -4.22
CA TRP A 401 8.12 20.89 -3.14
C TRP A 401 9.53 20.41 -3.52
N GLU A 402 9.80 20.33 -4.83
CA GLU A 402 11.04 19.93 -5.48
C GLU A 402 11.50 21.10 -6.33
N GLU A 403 12.73 21.55 -6.12
CA GLU A 403 13.29 22.74 -6.75
C GLU A 403 14.60 22.35 -7.44
N SER A 404 14.86 22.95 -8.60
CA SER A 404 15.96 22.56 -9.49
C SER A 404 17.24 23.38 -9.30
N ALA A 405 17.37 24.09 -8.18
CA ALA A 405 18.52 24.91 -7.85
C ALA A 405 19.64 24.08 -7.20
N SER A 406 20.88 24.49 -7.43
CA SER A 406 22.02 24.10 -6.58
C SER A 406 21.85 24.71 -5.18
N PRO A 407 22.45 24.12 -4.13
CA PRO A 407 22.54 24.77 -2.82
C PRO A 407 23.24 26.13 -2.93
N SER A 408 22.87 27.09 -2.09
CA SER A 408 23.66 28.31 -1.90
C SER A 408 24.92 28.00 -1.09
N GLU A 409 26.07 28.53 -1.52
CA GLU A 409 27.32 28.42 -0.76
C GLU A 409 27.42 29.49 0.36
N ASP A 410 26.52 30.49 0.40
CA ASP A 410 26.52 31.55 1.42
C ASP A 410 25.89 31.10 2.75
N GLN A 411 26.70 30.40 3.54
CA GLN A 411 26.39 30.01 4.93
C GLN A 411 26.01 31.21 5.83
N SER A 412 26.35 32.45 5.47
CA SER A 412 25.97 33.64 6.25
C SER A 412 24.49 33.96 6.16
N LEU A 413 23.78 33.55 5.10
CA LEU A 413 22.31 33.69 5.02
C LEU A 413 21.61 32.79 6.04
N GLN A 414 22.07 31.55 6.18
CA GLN A 414 21.58 30.61 7.20
C GLN A 414 21.80 31.16 8.62
N GLU A 415 22.99 31.69 8.92
CA GLU A 415 23.26 32.29 10.25
C GLU A 415 22.47 33.57 10.52
N LYS A 416 22.17 34.39 9.50
CA LYS A 416 21.21 35.52 9.65
C LYS A 416 19.81 35.00 9.98
N LEU A 417 19.30 34.01 9.24
CA LEU A 417 17.94 33.49 9.42
C LEU A 417 17.75 32.68 10.72
N LYS A 418 18.83 32.16 11.32
CA LYS A 418 18.80 31.57 12.68
C LYS A 418 18.53 32.60 13.79
N ASN A 419 18.90 33.86 13.59
CA ASN A 419 18.96 34.88 14.63
C ASN A 419 17.97 36.05 14.44
N ILE A 420 17.31 36.12 13.28
CA ILE A 420 16.28 37.12 12.96
C ILE A 420 14.97 36.87 13.72
N LYS A 421 14.17 37.92 13.91
CA LYS A 421 12.84 37.85 14.53
C LYS A 421 11.75 37.81 13.46
N GLU A 422 10.62 37.18 13.75
CA GLU A 422 9.43 37.16 12.87
C GLU A 422 8.85 38.58 12.60
N SER A 423 9.26 39.59 13.38
CA SER A 423 8.88 40.99 13.24
C SER A 423 9.88 41.86 12.46
N ASP A 424 10.94 41.28 11.91
CA ASP A 424 11.94 42.00 11.11
C ASP A 424 11.45 42.12 9.65
N GLU A 425 11.62 43.29 9.04
CA GLU A 425 11.19 43.54 7.65
C GLU A 425 11.84 42.55 6.67
N LYS A 426 13.08 42.11 6.94
CA LYS A 426 13.85 41.18 6.09
C LYS A 426 13.56 39.72 6.36
N TYR A 427 12.64 39.40 7.27
CA TYR A 427 12.31 38.01 7.64
C TYR A 427 11.81 37.21 6.43
N TYR A 428 10.96 37.81 5.60
CA TYR A 428 10.41 37.15 4.41
C TYR A 428 11.39 37.12 3.23
N ASP A 429 12.23 38.14 3.07
CA ASP A 429 13.29 38.16 2.06
C ASP A 429 14.30 37.03 2.32
N LEU A 430 14.80 36.90 3.56
CA LEU A 430 15.73 35.84 3.94
C LEU A 430 15.11 34.44 3.90
N LEU A 431 13.79 34.31 4.12
CA LEU A 431 13.06 33.07 3.89
C LEU A 431 13.03 32.69 2.41
N GLU A 432 12.85 33.65 1.50
CA GLU A 432 12.90 33.45 0.05
C GLU A 432 14.32 33.06 -0.40
N ASP A 433 15.33 33.85 -0.04
CA ASP A 433 16.74 33.67 -0.41
C ASP A 433 17.30 32.29 -0.01
N THR A 434 16.77 31.70 1.07
CA THR A 434 17.23 30.40 1.61
C THR A 434 16.23 29.26 1.41
N TYR A 435 15.14 29.47 0.67
CA TYR A 435 14.09 28.47 0.47
C TYR A 435 14.66 27.18 -0.14
N SER A 436 15.50 27.31 -1.17
CA SER A 436 16.18 26.19 -1.84
C SER A 436 16.94 25.31 -0.84
N ASP A 437 17.74 25.92 0.04
CA ASP A 437 18.57 25.20 1.02
C ASP A 437 17.74 24.50 2.09
N GLN A 438 16.66 25.17 2.56
CA GLN A 438 15.68 24.58 3.46
C GLN A 438 14.97 23.38 2.81
N ARG A 439 14.62 23.46 1.52
CA ARG A 439 14.04 22.34 0.76
C ARG A 439 15.06 21.23 0.52
N ILE A 440 16.32 21.51 0.22
CA ILE A 440 17.39 20.52 0.05
C ILE A 440 17.62 19.76 1.36
N PHE A 441 17.70 20.47 2.49
CA PHE A 441 17.81 19.89 3.83
C PHE A 441 16.61 18.98 4.17
N LEU A 442 15.37 19.45 3.99
CA LEU A 442 14.14 18.68 4.26
C LEU A 442 13.88 17.52 3.27
N ASN A 443 14.45 17.59 2.07
CA ASN A 443 14.34 16.54 1.05
C ASN A 443 15.47 15.50 1.13
N ASN A 444 16.41 15.58 2.08
CA ASN A 444 17.45 14.57 2.26
C ASN A 444 16.82 13.20 2.62
N VAL A 445 17.09 12.19 1.79
CA VAL A 445 16.52 10.84 1.92
C VAL A 445 17.51 9.84 2.53
N GLU A 446 18.81 10.13 2.47
CA GLU A 446 19.86 9.27 3.03
C GLU A 446 19.99 9.48 4.54
N SER A 447 19.90 10.75 4.97
CA SER A 447 19.78 11.15 6.38
C SER A 447 18.68 12.21 6.53
N PRO A 448 17.40 11.82 6.67
CA PRO A 448 16.32 12.76 6.96
C PRO A 448 16.56 13.50 8.28
N PRO A 449 16.37 14.83 8.34
CA PRO A 449 16.67 15.61 9.54
C PRO A 449 15.66 15.35 10.66
N THR A 450 16.15 15.25 11.89
CA THR A 450 15.31 15.18 13.11
C THR A 450 14.82 16.56 13.53
N VAL A 451 13.89 16.62 14.49
CA VAL A 451 13.48 17.88 15.13
C VAL A 451 14.66 18.63 15.76
N GLN A 452 15.66 17.93 16.30
CA GLN A 452 16.88 18.55 16.83
C GLN A 452 17.75 19.15 15.72
N ASP A 453 17.87 18.47 14.57
CA ASP A 453 18.58 19.01 13.41
C ASP A 453 17.85 20.23 12.84
N ILE A 454 16.52 20.23 12.81
CA ILE A 454 15.72 21.38 12.39
C ILE A 454 15.94 22.55 13.37
N LYS A 455 15.80 22.33 14.69
CA LYS A 455 16.04 23.34 15.74
C LYS A 455 17.46 23.94 15.66
N LYS A 456 18.47 23.15 15.30
CA LYS A 456 19.87 23.58 15.16
C LYS A 456 20.15 24.34 13.86
N ASN A 457 19.60 23.91 12.74
CA ASN A 457 20.00 24.38 11.41
C ASN A 457 19.03 25.39 10.81
N TRP A 458 17.72 25.22 11.02
CA TRP A 458 16.66 25.99 10.40
C TRP A 458 15.45 26.14 11.36
N PRO A 459 15.64 26.79 12.54
CA PRO A 459 14.60 26.91 13.56
C PRO A 459 13.32 27.59 13.05
N VAL A 460 13.44 28.43 12.01
CA VAL A 460 12.33 29.07 11.30
C VAL A 460 11.29 28.08 10.74
N LEU A 461 11.67 26.83 10.44
CA LEU A 461 10.74 25.78 10.01
C LEU A 461 9.79 25.31 11.13
N LEU A 462 9.99 25.78 12.36
CA LEU A 462 9.17 25.51 13.54
C LEU A 462 8.55 26.80 14.14
N THR A 463 8.66 27.95 13.47
CA THR A 463 7.95 29.19 13.87
C THR A 463 6.56 29.25 13.24
N ASN A 464 5.63 30.01 13.83
CA ASN A 464 4.26 30.07 13.32
C ASN A 464 4.21 30.73 11.93
N SER A 465 4.89 31.88 11.77
CA SER A 465 4.97 32.55 10.47
C SER A 465 5.75 31.70 9.45
N GLY A 466 6.83 31.04 9.87
CA GLY A 466 7.63 30.17 9.00
C GLY A 466 6.86 28.93 8.50
N VAL A 467 6.05 28.29 9.34
CA VAL A 467 5.18 27.18 8.93
C VAL A 467 4.06 27.66 8.00
N LYS A 468 3.41 28.80 8.29
CA LYS A 468 2.36 29.38 7.43
C LYS A 468 2.91 29.76 6.05
N TRP A 469 4.06 30.44 6.00
CA TRP A 469 4.73 30.83 4.75
C TRP A 469 5.21 29.61 3.94
N HIS A 470 5.88 28.64 4.57
CA HIS A 470 6.31 27.42 3.86
C HIS A 470 5.13 26.59 3.35
N PHE A 471 4.02 26.53 4.10
CA PHE A 471 2.80 25.88 3.63
C PHE A 471 2.24 26.56 2.36
N GLN A 472 2.19 27.89 2.34
CA GLN A 472 1.76 28.65 1.18
C GLN A 472 2.70 28.44 -0.01
N LYS A 473 4.03 28.45 0.20
CA LYS A 473 5.03 28.17 -0.85
C LYS A 473 4.87 26.78 -1.46
N VAL A 474 4.77 25.72 -0.64
CA VAL A 474 4.71 24.35 -1.18
C VAL A 474 3.34 24.00 -1.76
N THR A 475 2.23 24.58 -1.28
CA THR A 475 0.85 24.20 -1.71
C THR A 475 0.14 25.20 -2.63
N GLY A 476 0.58 26.46 -2.68
CA GLY A 476 -0.13 27.56 -3.34
C GLY A 476 -1.35 28.09 -2.59
N VAL A 477 -1.61 27.66 -1.34
CA VAL A 477 -2.78 28.03 -0.55
C VAL A 477 -2.35 28.61 0.80
N ASP A 478 -2.90 29.76 1.21
CA ASP A 478 -2.70 30.28 2.57
C ASP A 478 -3.33 29.34 3.61
N LEU A 479 -2.53 28.93 4.60
CA LEU A 479 -2.94 28.08 5.70
C LEU A 479 -4.04 28.72 6.57
N ASN A 480 -4.09 30.06 6.68
CA ASN A 480 -5.16 30.73 7.44
C ASN A 480 -6.55 30.52 6.80
N THR A 481 -6.63 30.22 5.50
CA THR A 481 -7.88 29.82 4.82
C THR A 481 -8.57 28.64 5.50
N LEU A 482 -7.81 27.74 6.13
CA LEU A 482 -8.37 26.62 6.89
C LEU A 482 -9.19 27.07 8.10
N LYS A 483 -8.71 28.09 8.83
CA LYS A 483 -9.39 28.66 10.01
C LYS A 483 -10.74 29.24 9.61
N PHE A 484 -10.73 30.26 8.76
CA PHE A 484 -11.93 30.93 8.26
C PHE A 484 -12.94 29.93 7.68
N SER A 485 -12.46 28.95 6.91
CA SER A 485 -13.35 27.99 6.27
C SER A 485 -13.81 26.84 7.18
N MET A 486 -13.22 26.65 8.36
CA MET A 486 -13.78 25.80 9.41
C MET A 486 -14.87 26.56 10.17
N GLU A 487 -14.56 27.78 10.64
CA GLU A 487 -15.48 28.69 11.36
C GLU A 487 -16.77 28.94 10.54
N GLU A 488 -16.65 29.41 9.29
CA GLU A 488 -17.75 29.64 8.32
C GLU A 488 -18.71 28.44 8.17
N LYS A 489 -18.21 27.22 8.36
CA LYS A 489 -18.94 25.98 8.08
C LYS A 489 -19.35 25.23 9.34
N ALA A 490 -18.89 25.64 10.52
CA ALA A 490 -18.97 24.82 11.72
C ALA A 490 -20.40 24.56 12.16
N GLU A 491 -21.24 25.60 12.20
CA GLU A 491 -22.66 25.50 12.53
C GLU A 491 -23.39 24.44 11.67
N LYS A 492 -23.19 24.49 10.34
CA LYS A 492 -23.80 23.53 9.39
C LYS A 492 -23.24 22.12 9.55
N ILE A 493 -21.92 21.97 9.77
CA ILE A 493 -21.27 20.68 10.03
C ILE A 493 -21.82 20.04 11.30
N ILE A 494 -21.93 20.81 12.39
CA ILE A 494 -22.38 20.35 13.70
C ILE A 494 -23.88 20.02 13.67
N LYS A 495 -24.72 20.84 13.03
CA LYS A 495 -26.14 20.51 12.78
C LYS A 495 -26.31 19.17 12.05
N TYR A 496 -25.52 18.94 10.99
CA TYR A 496 -25.49 17.64 10.30
C TYR A 496 -24.96 16.51 11.21
N GLY A 497 -23.96 16.78 12.04
CA GLY A 497 -23.43 15.87 13.05
C GLY A 497 -24.48 15.43 14.07
N ILE A 498 -25.28 16.35 14.60
CA ILE A 498 -26.40 16.07 15.51
C ILE A 498 -27.46 15.23 14.78
N LYS A 499 -27.84 15.62 13.56
CA LYS A 499 -28.78 14.89 12.68
C LYS A 499 -28.35 13.43 12.41
N LYS A 500 -27.04 13.15 12.40
CA LYS A 500 -26.47 11.79 12.25
C LYS A 500 -26.14 11.09 13.58
N LYS A 501 -26.42 11.69 14.74
CA LYS A 501 -26.06 11.20 16.09
C LYS A 501 -24.55 10.95 16.24
N LEU A 502 -23.76 11.89 15.71
CA LEU A 502 -22.30 11.93 15.81
C LEU A 502 -21.84 13.11 16.68
N CYS A 503 -22.49 14.27 16.57
CA CYS A 503 -22.30 15.36 17.54
C CYS A 503 -23.31 15.21 18.68
N ASP A 504 -22.86 15.62 19.86
CA ASP A 504 -23.68 15.72 21.07
C ASP A 504 -24.51 17.02 20.99
N SER A 505 -25.68 17.09 21.62
CA SER A 505 -26.68 18.13 21.32
C SER A 505 -26.45 19.49 21.99
N GLN A 506 -25.39 19.63 22.79
CA GLN A 506 -24.96 20.90 23.36
C GLN A 506 -23.88 21.49 22.44
N TYR A 507 -24.26 22.54 21.73
CA TYR A 507 -23.34 23.33 20.90
C TYR A 507 -22.64 24.37 21.79
N ASP A 508 -21.31 24.38 21.74
CA ASP A 508 -20.46 25.41 22.35
C ASP A 508 -19.80 26.21 21.23
N GLU A 509 -20.17 27.48 21.11
CA GLU A 509 -19.64 28.41 20.10
C GLU A 509 -18.13 28.60 20.24
N ASN A 510 -17.56 28.42 21.43
CA ASN A 510 -16.13 28.58 21.70
C ASN A 510 -15.27 27.39 21.24
N LYS A 511 -15.90 26.31 20.77
CA LYS A 511 -15.24 25.04 20.39
C LYS A 511 -15.67 24.52 19.01
N ASP A 512 -16.36 25.32 18.23
CA ASP A 512 -16.92 24.99 16.91
C ASP A 512 -15.95 24.23 15.97
N THR A 513 -14.69 24.66 15.90
CA THR A 513 -13.62 24.07 15.07
C THR A 513 -13.09 22.76 15.64
N GLU A 514 -12.99 22.63 16.97
CA GLU A 514 -12.67 21.38 17.68
C GLU A 514 -13.80 20.35 17.46
N GLU A 515 -15.05 20.81 17.46
CA GLU A 515 -16.27 20.01 17.30
C GLU A 515 -16.43 19.52 15.86
N CYS A 516 -16.01 20.31 14.87
CA CYS A 516 -15.86 19.86 13.49
C CYS A 516 -14.81 18.75 13.34
N LEU A 517 -13.65 18.89 14.00
CA LEU A 517 -12.61 17.86 13.96
C LEU A 517 -13.10 16.56 14.63
N LYS A 518 -13.74 16.65 15.81
CA LYS A 518 -14.41 15.54 16.50
C LYS A 518 -15.46 14.87 15.62
N PHE A 519 -16.30 15.65 14.92
CA PHE A 519 -17.29 15.14 13.98
C PHE A 519 -16.65 14.31 12.86
N TYR A 520 -15.60 14.82 12.22
CA TYR A 520 -14.92 14.11 11.14
C TYR A 520 -14.33 12.77 11.62
N GLY A 521 -13.66 12.75 12.78
CA GLY A 521 -13.16 11.53 13.40
C GLY A 521 -14.29 10.51 13.66
N LYS A 522 -15.37 10.93 14.34
CA LYS A 522 -16.55 10.09 14.63
C LYS A 522 -17.21 9.57 13.32
N TYR A 523 -17.30 10.38 12.27
CA TYR A 523 -17.88 9.97 10.97
C TYR A 523 -17.03 8.91 10.24
N PHE A 524 -15.72 9.14 10.12
CA PHE A 524 -14.82 8.19 9.44
C PHE A 524 -14.53 6.91 10.24
N LYS A 525 -14.84 6.95 11.54
CA LYS A 525 -14.52 5.93 12.58
C LYS A 525 -13.02 5.89 12.85
N GLU A 526 -12.49 7.10 13.01
CA GLU A 526 -11.09 7.45 13.22
C GLU A 526 -10.92 7.99 14.66
N ASP A 527 -9.80 7.64 15.29
CA ASP A 527 -9.61 7.70 16.74
C ASP A 527 -8.56 8.76 17.06
N LEU A 528 -8.99 10.02 17.02
CA LEU A 528 -8.09 11.18 17.03
C LEU A 528 -7.28 11.30 18.33
N SER A 529 -7.78 10.72 19.43
CA SER A 529 -7.09 10.62 20.73
C SER A 529 -5.83 9.76 20.68
N LYS A 530 -5.58 9.06 19.58
CA LYS A 530 -4.40 8.21 19.35
C LYS A 530 -3.48 8.77 18.26
N SER A 531 -3.73 9.99 17.76
CA SER A 531 -2.92 10.53 16.68
C SER A 531 -2.85 12.04 16.49
N ILE A 532 -3.88 12.83 16.82
CA ILE A 532 -3.89 14.27 16.48
C ILE A 532 -4.30 15.15 17.67
N LEU A 533 -5.31 14.74 18.46
CA LEU A 533 -5.77 15.51 19.61
C LEU A 533 -5.76 14.61 20.83
N VAL A 534 -4.61 14.54 21.49
CA VAL A 534 -4.40 13.82 22.74
C VAL A 534 -4.83 14.73 23.88
N ARG A 535 -5.62 14.21 24.83
CA ARG A 535 -5.95 14.92 26.07
C ARG A 535 -5.18 14.31 27.22
N GLN A 536 -4.70 15.15 28.14
CA GLN A 536 -4.14 14.69 29.40
C GLN A 536 -5.27 14.33 30.37
N ASP A 537 -5.29 13.10 30.91
CA ASP A 537 -6.22 12.77 31.99
C ASP A 537 -5.81 13.52 33.26
N GLU A 538 -6.74 14.24 33.90
CA GLU A 538 -6.57 14.90 35.21
C GLU A 538 -6.04 13.97 36.32
N LYS A 539 -6.18 12.65 36.12
CA LYS A 539 -5.83 11.59 37.08
C LYS A 539 -4.41 11.05 36.91
N ARG A 540 -3.58 11.67 36.06
CA ARG A 540 -2.15 11.35 35.91
C ARG A 540 -1.31 12.35 36.70
N ASN A 541 -0.13 11.93 37.16
CA ASN A 541 0.74 12.82 37.93
C ASN A 541 1.24 13.97 37.04
N PRO A 542 1.41 15.19 37.59
CA PRO A 542 2.13 16.26 36.91
C PRO A 542 3.55 15.81 36.53
N GLY A 543 3.78 15.55 35.24
CA GLY A 543 5.02 14.98 34.69
C GLY A 543 4.82 13.71 33.84
N ASP A 544 3.73 12.95 34.06
CA ASP A 544 3.40 11.76 33.27
C ASP A 544 2.80 12.12 31.91
N LEU A 545 3.65 12.54 30.97
CA LEU A 545 3.28 12.75 29.56
C LEU A 545 2.56 11.51 28.98
N PRO A 546 1.47 11.68 28.21
CA PRO A 546 0.83 10.56 27.54
C PRO A 546 1.76 9.91 26.50
N GLN A 547 1.42 8.69 26.06
CA GLN A 547 2.17 7.99 25.02
C GLN A 547 1.94 8.64 23.65
N LEU A 548 2.62 9.77 23.41
CA LEU A 548 2.58 10.52 22.15
C LEU A 548 3.05 9.65 20.97
N ILE A 549 2.61 10.00 19.77
CA ILE A 549 3.10 9.41 18.52
C ILE A 549 4.26 10.26 17.96
N PRO A 550 5.13 9.73 17.09
CA PRO A 550 6.24 10.50 16.51
C PRO A 550 5.82 11.46 15.38
N ALA A 551 4.56 11.45 14.93
CA ALA A 551 4.04 12.37 13.91
C ALA A 551 3.38 13.61 14.57
N PRO A 552 3.16 14.72 13.84
CA PRO A 552 2.58 15.94 14.39
C PRO A 552 1.25 15.66 15.11
N CYS A 553 1.21 15.99 16.41
CA CYS A 553 0.04 15.83 17.25
C CYS A 553 -0.05 16.94 18.30
N ILE A 554 -1.27 17.23 18.76
CA ILE A 554 -1.60 18.23 19.76
C ILE A 554 -1.87 17.51 21.09
N LEU A 555 -1.32 18.06 22.17
CA LEU A 555 -1.64 17.71 23.54
C LEU A 555 -2.42 18.86 24.18
N GLU A 556 -3.69 18.61 24.47
CA GLU A 556 -4.56 19.46 25.28
C GLU A 556 -4.20 19.26 26.77
N THR A 557 -3.76 20.34 27.42
CA THR A 557 -3.43 20.38 28.85
C THR A 557 -4.25 21.45 29.59
N TYR A 558 -4.44 21.26 30.88
CA TYR A 558 -5.21 22.13 31.75
C TYR A 558 -4.32 22.58 32.91
N LYS A 559 -4.09 23.89 33.05
CA LYS A 559 -3.26 24.48 34.12
C LYS A 559 -3.91 25.74 34.66
N GLU A 560 -4.07 25.83 35.98
CA GLU A 560 -4.60 27.03 36.68
C GLU A 560 -5.96 27.55 36.13
N GLY A 561 -6.79 26.66 35.58
CA GLY A 561 -8.08 26.98 34.96
C GLY A 561 -8.04 27.38 33.48
N VAL A 562 -6.85 27.47 32.89
CA VAL A 562 -6.62 27.77 31.47
C VAL A 562 -6.33 26.47 30.70
N ILE A 563 -6.82 26.38 29.46
CA ILE A 563 -6.49 25.31 28.51
C ILE A 563 -5.33 25.77 27.64
N SER A 564 -4.31 24.92 27.45
CA SER A 564 -3.31 25.12 26.40
C SER A 564 -3.17 23.90 25.49
N TYR A 565 -2.79 24.15 24.25
CA TYR A 565 -2.64 23.17 23.19
C TYR A 565 -1.17 23.14 22.75
N LYS A 566 -0.43 22.17 23.24
CA LYS A 566 1.00 21.98 22.94
C LYS A 566 1.15 21.07 21.72
N VAL A 567 1.85 21.52 20.68
CA VAL A 567 2.13 20.72 19.48
C VAL A 567 3.46 19.99 19.63
N PHE A 568 3.43 18.69 19.35
CA PHE A 568 4.56 17.78 19.42
C PHE A 568 4.90 17.17 18.05
N LEU A 569 6.20 17.06 17.76
CA LEU A 569 6.77 16.35 16.62
C LEU A 569 7.93 15.49 17.12
N GLU A 570 8.04 14.23 16.66
CA GLU A 570 9.04 13.26 17.14
C GLU A 570 9.07 13.03 18.67
N ARG A 571 7.98 13.38 19.38
CA ARG A 571 7.80 13.44 20.84
C ARG A 571 8.40 14.67 21.53
N GLU A 572 8.97 15.62 20.80
CA GLU A 572 9.40 16.90 21.34
C GLU A 572 8.33 17.96 21.20
N GLU A 573 8.20 18.81 22.21
CA GLU A 573 7.40 20.03 22.13
C GLU A 573 8.08 21.02 21.17
N ILE A 574 7.28 21.68 20.33
CA ILE A 574 7.75 22.65 19.32
C ILE A 574 6.91 23.93 19.22
N PHE A 575 5.67 23.93 19.74
CA PHE A 575 4.77 25.10 19.74
C PHE A 575 3.72 24.95 20.84
N GLU A 576 3.22 26.05 21.39
CA GLU A 576 2.12 26.09 22.36
C GLU A 576 1.26 27.33 22.12
N ASP A 577 -0.07 27.14 22.12
CA ASP A 577 -1.05 28.24 22.06
C ASP A 577 -2.24 27.93 22.99
N THR A 578 -3.00 28.97 23.37
CA THR A 578 -4.31 28.81 24.03
C THR A 578 -5.42 28.56 23.01
N SER A 579 -5.21 28.94 21.75
CA SER A 579 -6.12 28.71 20.63
C SER A 579 -5.97 27.30 20.06
N PHE A 580 -7.04 26.51 20.15
CA PHE A 580 -7.11 25.20 19.49
C PHE A 580 -6.84 25.31 17.98
N ILE A 581 -7.46 26.30 17.31
CA ILE A 581 -7.39 26.41 15.86
C ILE A 581 -5.99 26.82 15.39
N GLU A 582 -5.26 27.71 16.08
CA GLU A 582 -3.88 28.05 15.69
C GLU A 582 -2.93 26.86 15.88
N SER A 583 -3.04 26.15 17.02
CA SER A 583 -2.28 24.90 17.23
C SER A 583 -2.65 23.81 16.22
N PHE A 584 -3.90 23.78 15.74
CA PHE A 584 -4.32 22.88 14.67
C PHE A 584 -3.81 23.31 13.29
N LEU A 585 -3.79 24.61 12.96
CA LEU A 585 -3.14 25.13 11.75
C LEU A 585 -1.67 24.71 11.74
N PHE A 586 -0.93 25.00 12.81
CA PHE A 586 0.48 24.67 12.95
C PHE A 586 0.72 23.15 12.82
N CYS A 587 -0.02 22.34 13.60
CA CYS A 587 0.05 20.87 13.53
C CYS A 587 -0.31 20.30 12.14
N PHE A 588 -1.24 20.92 11.42
CA PHE A 588 -1.61 20.52 10.05
C PHE A 588 -0.53 20.92 9.04
N GLY A 589 -0.01 22.15 9.14
CA GLY A 589 1.01 22.70 8.25
C GLY A 589 2.29 21.86 8.20
N LEU A 590 2.75 21.37 9.35
CA LEU A 590 3.90 20.47 9.46
C LEU A 590 3.79 19.21 8.59
N TYR A 591 2.58 18.68 8.33
CA TYR A 591 2.43 17.55 7.42
C TYR A 591 2.84 17.88 5.98
N PHE A 592 2.78 19.14 5.56
CA PHE A 592 3.14 19.58 4.21
C PHE A 592 4.59 20.08 4.15
N VAL A 593 4.99 20.94 5.10
CA VAL A 593 6.36 21.45 5.20
C VAL A 593 7.37 20.31 5.31
N MET A 594 7.16 19.40 6.26
CA MET A 594 8.07 18.28 6.57
C MET A 594 7.83 17.03 5.70
N ASN A 595 7.13 17.16 4.55
CA ASN A 595 6.84 16.06 3.62
C ASN A 595 6.14 14.83 4.24
N LEU A 596 5.41 14.97 5.36
CA LEU A 596 4.90 13.82 6.12
C LEU A 596 3.62 13.20 5.53
N MET A 597 3.42 11.93 5.86
CA MET A 597 2.19 11.16 5.61
C MET A 597 1.23 11.30 6.79
N PHE A 598 -0.07 11.40 6.52
CA PHE A 598 -1.10 11.43 7.57
C PHE A 598 -1.12 10.12 8.38
N PRO A 599 -1.31 10.17 9.72
CA PRO A 599 -1.41 8.98 10.55
C PRO A 599 -2.63 8.15 10.16
N LYS A 600 -2.49 6.82 10.14
CA LYS A 600 -3.54 5.88 9.71
C LYS A 600 -4.80 5.95 10.59
N GLU A 601 -4.67 6.43 11.82
CA GLU A 601 -5.75 6.68 12.80
C GLU A 601 -6.65 7.88 12.44
N ALA A 602 -6.21 8.79 11.57
CA ALA A 602 -6.91 10.04 11.21
C ALA A 602 -6.76 10.43 9.72
N ALA A 603 -6.49 9.45 8.86
CA ALA A 603 -6.10 9.66 7.47
C ALA A 603 -7.24 10.14 6.56
N ALA A 604 -8.49 9.76 6.84
CA ALA A 604 -9.66 10.30 6.15
C ALA A 604 -10.07 11.66 6.70
N THR A 605 -9.87 11.90 7.99
CA THR A 605 -10.09 13.18 8.67
C THR A 605 -9.18 14.27 8.09
N LEU A 606 -7.88 14.01 7.97
CA LEU A 606 -6.95 14.98 7.36
C LEU A 606 -7.11 15.11 5.84
N GLU A 607 -7.44 14.04 5.10
CA GLU A 607 -7.77 14.16 3.67
C GLU A 607 -9.09 14.92 3.43
N MET A 608 -10.07 14.81 4.35
CA MET A 608 -11.28 15.63 4.34
C MET A 608 -10.94 17.11 4.53
N ILE A 609 -10.09 17.43 5.50
CA ILE A 609 -9.68 18.81 5.77
C ILE A 609 -8.89 19.41 4.60
N GLN A 610 -7.91 18.67 4.07
CA GLN A 610 -7.15 19.03 2.87
C GLN A 610 -8.06 19.36 1.67
N ARG A 611 -9.10 18.56 1.43
CA ARG A 611 -9.96 18.69 0.24
C ARG A 611 -11.15 19.63 0.42
N PHE A 612 -11.76 19.68 1.60
CA PHE A 612 -13.06 20.35 1.80
C PHE A 612 -12.91 21.81 2.20
N HIS A 613 -12.02 22.11 3.14
CA HIS A 613 -11.72 23.47 3.60
C HIS A 613 -10.66 24.11 2.69
N LEU A 614 -9.46 23.53 2.63
CA LEU A 614 -8.31 24.08 1.89
C LEU A 614 -8.34 23.88 0.37
N LYS A 615 -9.30 23.12 -0.18
CA LYS A 615 -9.44 22.79 -1.61
C LYS A 615 -8.23 22.12 -2.29
N ILE A 616 -7.16 21.80 -1.57
CA ILE A 616 -5.96 21.15 -2.10
C ILE A 616 -6.34 19.78 -2.68
N HIS A 617 -6.06 19.58 -3.97
CA HIS A 617 -6.47 18.38 -4.71
C HIS A 617 -5.26 17.77 -5.44
N PRO A 618 -4.60 16.74 -4.86
CA PRO A 618 -3.42 16.14 -5.48
C PRO A 618 -3.72 15.48 -6.84
N ASP A 619 -3.05 15.94 -7.90
CA ASP A 619 -3.05 15.35 -9.26
C ASP A 619 -2.54 13.91 -9.31
N SER A 620 -1.64 13.59 -8.37
CA SER A 620 -1.07 12.27 -8.15
C SER A 620 -0.75 12.06 -6.67
N GLY A 621 -0.57 10.79 -6.28
CA GLY A 621 -0.27 10.40 -4.91
C GLY A 621 -1.42 10.61 -3.92
N THR A 622 -1.12 10.38 -2.64
CA THR A 622 -1.95 10.80 -1.48
C THR A 622 -1.13 10.68 -0.20
N LYS A 623 -1.28 11.66 0.72
CA LYS A 623 -0.71 11.60 2.08
C LYS A 623 -1.34 10.49 2.95
N SER A 624 -2.44 9.88 2.50
CA SER A 624 -3.14 8.80 3.21
C SER A 624 -2.76 7.41 2.69
N LYS A 625 -2.34 6.51 3.59
CA LYS A 625 -2.00 5.11 3.25
C LYS A 625 -3.22 4.20 3.00
N SER A 626 -4.46 4.73 3.04
CA SER A 626 -5.71 3.96 2.96
C SER A 626 -6.63 4.44 1.83
N ALA A 627 -7.72 3.71 1.57
CA ALA A 627 -8.74 4.08 0.58
C ALA A 627 -9.74 5.14 1.12
N SER A 628 -9.23 6.22 1.72
CA SER A 628 -9.99 7.32 2.33
C SER A 628 -10.80 8.11 1.30
N LYS A 629 -10.21 8.44 0.13
CA LYS A 629 -10.79 9.30 -0.93
C LYS A 629 -12.27 9.03 -1.24
N GLY A 630 -12.71 7.77 -1.31
CA GLY A 630 -14.12 7.43 -1.59
C GLY A 630 -15.09 7.84 -0.47
N LYS A 631 -14.70 7.64 0.80
CA LYS A 631 -15.48 8.08 1.96
C LYS A 631 -15.49 9.61 2.08
N VAL A 632 -14.32 10.23 1.85
CA VAL A 632 -14.13 11.69 1.90
C VAL A 632 -15.03 12.38 0.87
N LEU A 633 -14.97 11.98 -0.40
CA LEU A 633 -15.85 12.52 -1.45
C LEU A 633 -17.34 12.28 -1.17
N THR A 634 -17.70 11.21 -0.45
CA THR A 634 -19.09 10.97 -0.02
C THR A 634 -19.51 11.97 1.06
N LEU A 635 -18.65 12.25 2.06
CA LEU A 635 -18.96 13.25 3.09
C LEU A 635 -19.01 14.66 2.50
N MET A 636 -18.06 15.03 1.64
CA MET A 636 -18.05 16.33 0.96
C MET A 636 -19.38 16.58 0.25
N LYS A 637 -19.87 15.60 -0.54
CA LYS A 637 -21.17 15.70 -1.20
C LYS A 637 -22.33 15.86 -0.22
N ASN A 638 -22.38 15.03 0.82
CA ASN A 638 -23.46 15.05 1.81
C ASN A 638 -23.54 16.39 2.57
N LEU A 639 -22.40 17.00 2.88
CA LEU A 639 -22.36 18.33 3.50
C LEU A 639 -22.79 19.41 2.50
N THR A 640 -22.25 19.42 1.28
CA THR A 640 -22.66 20.38 0.25
C THR A 640 -24.19 20.33 0.00
N SER A 641 -24.80 19.15 -0.03
CA SER A 641 -26.26 18.98 -0.21
C SER A 641 -27.11 19.32 1.02
N GLU A 642 -26.52 19.67 2.15
CA GLU A 642 -27.22 20.23 3.32
C GLU A 642 -26.74 21.66 3.63
N PHE A 643 -25.96 22.27 2.74
CA PHE A 643 -25.52 23.67 2.83
C PHE A 643 -26.28 24.59 1.86
N THR A 644 -26.83 24.00 0.80
CA THR A 644 -27.89 24.49 -0.09
C THR A 644 -29.26 24.24 0.53
#